data_AF-A0A7Y5HHH7-F1
#
_entry.id   AF-A0A7Y5HHH7-F1
#
_cell.length_a   1.000
_cell.length_b   1.000
_cell.length_c   1.000
_cell.angle_alpha   90.00
_cell.angle_beta   90.00
_cell.angle_gamma   90.00
#
_symmetry.space_group_name_H-M   'P 1'
#
loop_
_entity.id
_entity.type
_entity.pdbx_description
1 polymer ?
#
loop_
_entity_poly.entity_id
_entity_poly.type
_entity_poly.pdbx_seq_one_letter_code
_entity_poly.pdbx_strand_id
1 'polypeptide(L)'
;MNSLLTPGQKALLRGLVALGGFLAANSLYLHFSPPEGQALPRFYQWMLLAHVWGGILLLVPMTVFILWHFTVVLKRRHRFAVWSGVGIAAAAVLLMVTGLFLREKANTAENRVWFVTHWVLGLGIPLAYVLHRVSAEQKPTRGRLLGGAGVVLGGALAMAAVHHGTKGEPPREPPPFVRTGYAAPAPGKDPFLPFDTRTLLVEAQPDSPFFPSPTRTAGGSFTPNTSVTNGELPDPALVKREVEEKGFADSFLIGAHMCGRCHPDVVEQWKSSAHRFSSFNNPFYRASVMDMRKEEKGFLKSKWCAGCHDPAVLFPGKMAKEFDVDLPDAQAGLTCLACHSIEAVHGVGGNGGYTFADQTTTGDGRDAYLFEGVKGGPGEAMHDLLLRSKPEVHKRSMKRPLMETSEFCAACHKVSLQEPVNDYRWLRGQQDYDSWHNSGIARNNPQTFYLPPKARSCQDCHMPPEDAPLGDVSAKGGKVKSHRFPGINTALPAVRGDAAMVKYTEEFLRNGTLRVDLFLLGEDGIPRGPLGVEPEALPPGGADLLVVVRNLNVGHIFPAGTLDSNEGWLAVEVADGEGKALLRSGWLEPDLSLSKDAHTFGATVIDRESRRIDRRNAKDIYVPAQVNVVPPGAADVARYRLEAPPGAEGALRVRATLRFRKFKADYTRFSFEGREVPVLPVTDIASAEAVLGRPVVMDDEHGQRRRIGDIELLTVLVPSPHNRAALKRKGFSVESYTRWLAGLFGALIDDLRR
;
A
#
# COMPACT_ATOMS: atom_id res chain seq x y z
N MET A 1 -19.72 45.48 -54.18
CA MET A 1 -18.95 44.24 -54.44
C MET A 1 -19.60 43.09 -53.67
N ASN A 2 -20.14 42.11 -54.38
CA ASN A 2 -20.87 40.99 -53.78
C ASN A 2 -19.92 40.13 -52.94
N SER A 3 -20.38 39.76 -51.74
CA SER A 3 -19.60 38.91 -50.83
C SER A 3 -19.34 37.53 -51.44
N LEU A 4 -18.10 37.06 -51.30
CA LEU A 4 -17.57 35.80 -51.89
C LEU A 4 -18.25 34.52 -51.36
N LEU A 5 -19.03 34.64 -50.29
CA LEU A 5 -19.77 33.54 -49.67
C LEU A 5 -21.23 33.55 -50.13
N THR A 6 -21.78 32.39 -50.42
CA THR A 6 -23.23 32.24 -50.66
C THR A 6 -24.04 32.68 -49.43
N PRO A 7 -25.33 33.02 -49.56
CA PRO A 7 -26.17 33.32 -48.40
C PRO A 7 -26.12 32.23 -47.32
N GLY A 8 -26.13 30.96 -47.73
CA GLY A 8 -25.98 29.80 -46.83
C GLY A 8 -24.62 29.75 -46.14
N GLN A 9 -23.51 29.95 -46.86
CA GLN A 9 -22.16 30.01 -46.26
C GLN A 9 -22.02 31.16 -45.26
N LYS A 10 -22.66 32.31 -45.52
CA LYS A 10 -22.65 33.44 -44.59
C LYS A 10 -23.41 33.13 -43.31
N ALA A 11 -24.58 32.50 -43.42
CA ALA A 11 -25.38 32.10 -42.28
C ALA A 11 -24.61 31.08 -41.42
N LEU A 12 -24.04 30.06 -42.05
CA LEU A 12 -23.22 29.04 -41.38
C LEU A 12 -21.98 29.66 -40.71
N LEU A 13 -21.24 30.52 -41.41
CA LEU A 13 -20.08 31.21 -40.85
C LEU A 13 -20.45 32.09 -39.64
N ARG A 14 -21.59 32.79 -39.68
CA ARG A 14 -22.06 33.58 -38.52
C ARG A 14 -22.33 32.68 -37.31
N GLY A 15 -22.97 31.53 -37.51
CA GLY A 15 -23.19 30.54 -36.45
C GLY A 15 -21.87 30.01 -35.88
N LEU A 16 -20.92 29.64 -36.75
CA LEU A 16 -19.60 29.15 -36.35
C LEU A 16 -18.79 30.21 -35.58
N VAL A 17 -18.84 31.47 -36.02
CA VAL A 17 -18.16 32.58 -35.33
C VAL A 17 -18.82 32.88 -33.98
N ALA A 18 -20.14 32.79 -33.88
CA ALA A 18 -20.85 32.99 -32.61
C ALA A 18 -20.50 31.88 -31.60
N LEU A 19 -20.59 30.61 -32.01
CA LEU A 19 -20.25 29.47 -31.15
C LEU A 19 -18.75 29.42 -30.82
N GLY A 20 -17.88 29.70 -31.80
CA GLY A 20 -16.44 29.82 -31.58
C GLY A 20 -16.08 30.98 -30.65
N GLY A 21 -16.78 32.11 -30.75
CA GLY A 21 -16.64 33.24 -29.84
C GLY A 21 -17.06 32.89 -28.40
N PHE A 22 -18.18 32.18 -28.23
CA PHE A 22 -18.59 31.64 -26.93
C PHE A 22 -17.53 30.69 -26.36
N LEU A 23 -17.03 29.73 -27.14
CA LEU A 23 -16.00 28.79 -26.68
C LEU A 23 -14.69 29.49 -26.35
N ALA A 24 -14.29 30.53 -27.08
CA ALA A 24 -13.13 31.35 -26.75
C ALA A 24 -13.31 32.09 -25.42
N ALA A 25 -14.47 32.73 -25.21
CA ALA A 25 -14.81 33.41 -23.96
C ALA A 25 -14.82 32.43 -22.77
N ASN A 26 -15.46 31.28 -22.97
CA ASN A 26 -15.55 30.20 -22.01
C ASN A 26 -14.17 29.60 -21.68
N SER A 27 -13.30 29.43 -22.68
CA SER A 27 -11.91 28.95 -22.48
C SER A 27 -11.09 29.92 -21.62
N LEU A 28 -11.21 31.22 -21.89
CA LEU A 28 -10.56 32.27 -21.09
C LEU A 28 -11.05 32.21 -19.63
N TYR A 29 -12.37 32.11 -19.45
CA TYR A 29 -12.97 31.93 -18.12
C TYR A 29 -12.44 30.67 -17.41
N LEU A 30 -12.50 29.49 -18.04
CA LEU A 30 -12.06 28.22 -17.44
C LEU A 30 -10.57 28.21 -17.07
N HIS A 31 -9.76 29.02 -17.76
CA HIS A 31 -8.33 29.18 -17.49
C HIS A 31 -8.04 30.14 -16.33
N PHE A 32 -8.68 31.32 -16.32
CA PHE A 32 -8.40 32.37 -15.33
C PHE A 32 -9.23 32.28 -14.05
N SER A 33 -10.23 31.41 -14.00
CA SER A 33 -11.01 31.10 -12.79
C SER A 33 -10.77 29.66 -12.34
N PRO A 34 -9.54 29.30 -11.91
CA PRO A 34 -9.25 27.93 -11.50
C PRO A 34 -10.08 27.55 -10.27
N PRO A 35 -10.37 26.25 -10.09
CA PRO A 35 -11.07 25.78 -8.91
C PRO A 35 -10.23 25.92 -7.64
N GLU A 36 -10.84 26.47 -6.60
CA GLU A 36 -10.26 26.66 -5.27
C GLU A 36 -10.99 25.74 -4.28
N GLY A 37 -10.28 25.25 -3.25
CA GLY A 37 -10.87 24.39 -2.20
C GLY A 37 -11.20 22.96 -2.65
N GLN A 38 -12.11 22.30 -1.92
CA GLN A 38 -12.43 20.87 -2.04
C GLN A 38 -13.64 20.56 -2.94
N ALA A 39 -14.25 21.56 -3.58
CA ALA A 39 -15.37 21.40 -4.53
C ALA A 39 -15.09 22.16 -5.82
N LEU A 40 -15.62 21.66 -6.94
CA LEU A 40 -15.72 22.47 -8.16
C LEU A 40 -16.99 23.34 -8.09
N PRO A 41 -16.91 24.66 -8.25
CA PRO A 41 -18.10 25.51 -8.29
C PRO A 41 -19.08 25.05 -9.38
N ARG A 42 -20.37 24.92 -9.07
CA ARG A 42 -21.38 24.39 -10.02
C ARG A 42 -21.38 25.12 -11.36
N PHE A 43 -21.25 26.45 -11.35
CA PHE A 43 -21.16 27.24 -12.57
C PHE A 43 -19.93 26.87 -13.42
N TYR A 44 -18.78 26.63 -12.78
CA TYR A 44 -17.57 26.17 -13.47
C TYR A 44 -17.80 24.81 -14.14
N GLN A 45 -18.44 23.88 -13.44
CA GLN A 45 -18.76 22.55 -13.97
C GLN A 45 -19.71 22.62 -15.18
N TRP A 46 -20.77 23.43 -15.10
CA TRP A 46 -21.66 23.66 -16.24
C TRP A 46 -20.96 24.33 -17.42
N MET A 47 -20.07 25.28 -17.16
CA MET A 47 -19.26 25.92 -18.20
C MET A 47 -18.27 24.95 -18.84
N LEU A 48 -17.72 24.01 -18.08
CA LEU A 48 -16.86 22.94 -18.61
C LEU A 48 -17.66 21.97 -19.49
N LEU A 49 -18.85 21.56 -19.06
CA LEU A 49 -19.75 20.75 -19.89
C LEU A 49 -20.12 21.49 -21.18
N ALA A 50 -20.50 22.77 -21.07
CA ALA A 50 -20.82 23.61 -22.23
C ALA A 50 -19.63 23.75 -23.19
N HIS A 51 -18.40 23.80 -22.67
CA HIS A 51 -17.18 23.78 -23.48
C HIS A 51 -17.09 22.51 -24.31
N VAL A 52 -17.14 21.34 -23.65
CA VAL A 52 -16.98 20.04 -24.31
C VAL A 52 -18.09 19.82 -25.34
N TRP A 53 -19.35 20.03 -24.96
CA TRP A 53 -20.48 19.86 -25.85
C TRP A 53 -20.50 20.88 -26.99
N GLY A 54 -20.13 22.14 -26.72
CA GLY A 54 -20.00 23.16 -27.75
C GLY A 54 -18.90 22.82 -28.76
N GLY A 55 -17.79 22.26 -28.30
CA GLY A 55 -16.72 21.75 -29.16
C GLY A 55 -17.17 20.57 -30.04
N ILE A 56 -17.93 19.63 -29.46
CA ILE A 56 -18.53 18.50 -30.21
C ILE A 56 -19.53 19.02 -31.25
N LEU A 57 -20.39 19.97 -30.87
CA LEU A 57 -21.38 20.57 -31.75
C LEU A 57 -20.73 21.31 -32.93
N LEU A 58 -19.50 21.82 -32.76
CA LEU A 58 -18.74 22.45 -33.85
C LEU A 58 -18.24 21.46 -34.89
N LEU A 59 -18.03 20.18 -34.56
CA LEU A 59 -17.36 19.21 -35.44
C LEU A 59 -17.97 19.16 -36.85
N VAL A 60 -19.26 18.86 -36.93
CA VAL A 60 -19.98 18.68 -38.20
C VAL A 60 -20.13 20.00 -38.97
N PRO A 61 -20.70 21.09 -38.41
CA PRO A 61 -20.90 22.33 -39.16
C PRO A 61 -19.58 22.98 -39.58
N MET A 62 -18.53 22.88 -38.77
CA MET A 62 -17.20 23.40 -39.15
C MET A 62 -16.62 22.59 -40.32
N THR A 63 -16.71 21.26 -40.28
CA THR A 63 -16.24 20.40 -41.38
C THR A 63 -16.98 20.70 -42.68
N VAL A 64 -18.32 20.82 -42.62
CA VAL A 64 -19.15 21.20 -43.78
C VAL A 64 -18.74 22.57 -44.32
N PHE A 65 -18.52 23.55 -43.45
CA PHE A 65 -18.08 24.88 -43.87
C PHE A 65 -16.69 24.84 -44.51
N ILE A 66 -15.71 24.15 -43.92
CA ILE A 66 -14.36 24.03 -44.45
C ILE A 66 -14.41 23.42 -45.85
N LEU A 67 -15.06 22.27 -46.02
CA LEU A 67 -15.16 21.59 -47.33
C LEU A 67 -15.85 22.48 -48.36
N TRP A 68 -16.99 23.09 -48.00
CA TRP A 68 -17.72 23.97 -48.91
C TRP A 68 -16.90 25.21 -49.28
N HIS A 69 -16.25 25.84 -48.31
CA HIS A 69 -15.44 27.04 -48.53
C HIS A 69 -14.18 26.72 -49.36
N PHE A 70 -13.55 25.56 -49.14
CA PHE A 70 -12.33 25.16 -49.81
C PHE A 70 -12.51 25.01 -51.33
N THR A 71 -13.65 24.46 -51.78
CA THR A 71 -13.98 24.37 -53.23
C THR A 71 -14.03 25.72 -53.93
N VAL A 72 -14.37 26.78 -53.20
CA VAL A 72 -14.45 28.15 -53.72
C VAL A 72 -13.08 28.84 -53.69
N VAL A 73 -12.27 28.54 -52.67
CA VAL A 73 -10.95 29.15 -52.44
C VAL A 73 -9.87 28.57 -53.37
N LEU A 74 -9.92 27.27 -53.70
CA LEU A 74 -8.98 26.63 -54.64
C LEU A 74 -8.97 27.26 -56.05
N LYS A 75 -10.05 27.95 -56.42
CA LYS A 75 -10.19 28.65 -57.71
C LYS A 75 -9.53 30.04 -57.71
N ARG A 76 -8.79 30.42 -56.66
CA ARG A 76 -8.27 31.79 -56.45
C ARG A 76 -6.75 31.86 -56.47
N ARG A 77 -6.21 33.02 -56.86
CA ARG A 77 -4.76 33.25 -57.04
C ARG A 77 -4.03 33.79 -55.81
N HIS A 78 -4.73 34.20 -54.75
CA HIS A 78 -4.12 34.80 -53.57
C HIS A 78 -3.52 33.73 -52.62
N ARG A 79 -2.27 33.32 -52.88
CA ARG A 79 -1.59 32.20 -52.22
C ARG A 79 -1.61 32.29 -50.69
N PHE A 80 -1.41 33.47 -50.11
CA PHE A 80 -1.41 33.65 -48.66
C PHE A 80 -2.78 33.34 -48.01
N ALA A 81 -3.88 33.74 -48.64
CA ALA A 81 -5.23 33.48 -48.12
C ALA A 81 -5.57 31.98 -48.19
N VAL A 82 -5.13 31.30 -49.26
CA VAL A 82 -5.28 29.85 -49.39
C VAL A 82 -4.49 29.12 -48.30
N TRP A 83 -3.20 29.41 -48.15
CA TRP A 83 -2.33 28.72 -47.19
C TRP A 83 -2.68 29.01 -45.73
N SER A 84 -3.06 30.25 -45.39
CA SER A 84 -3.55 30.57 -44.05
C SER A 84 -4.86 29.84 -43.73
N GLY A 85 -5.77 29.69 -44.70
CA GLY A 85 -7.00 28.91 -44.54
C GLY A 85 -6.73 27.42 -44.34
N VAL A 86 -5.81 26.84 -45.12
CA VAL A 86 -5.36 25.44 -44.93
C VAL A 86 -4.76 25.23 -43.55
N GLY A 87 -3.89 26.14 -43.10
CA GLY A 87 -3.27 26.07 -41.77
C GLY A 87 -4.29 26.11 -40.63
N ILE A 88 -5.30 26.99 -40.71
CA ILE A 88 -6.38 27.06 -39.72
C ILE A 88 -7.23 25.79 -39.74
N ALA A 89 -7.56 25.26 -40.92
CA ALA A 89 -8.33 24.02 -41.03
C ALA A 89 -7.58 22.84 -40.39
N ALA A 90 -6.28 22.70 -40.66
CA ALA A 90 -5.45 21.68 -40.04
C ALA A 90 -5.36 21.85 -38.51
N ALA A 91 -5.15 23.09 -38.04
CA ALA A 91 -5.14 23.41 -36.62
C ALA A 91 -6.49 23.10 -35.94
N ALA A 92 -7.61 23.40 -36.59
CA ALA A 92 -8.95 23.10 -36.09
C ALA A 92 -9.20 21.59 -35.97
N VAL A 93 -8.81 20.80 -36.98
CA VAL A 93 -8.87 19.34 -36.90
C VAL A 93 -8.02 18.82 -35.75
N LEU A 94 -6.80 19.33 -35.58
CA LEU A 94 -5.94 18.93 -34.46
C LEU A 94 -6.52 19.35 -33.09
N LEU A 95 -7.14 20.53 -32.99
CA LEU A 95 -7.85 20.96 -31.78
C LEU A 95 -9.01 20.00 -31.44
N MET A 96 -9.75 19.55 -32.46
CA MET A 96 -10.83 18.58 -32.29
C MET A 96 -10.31 17.21 -31.83
N VAL A 97 -9.26 16.70 -32.49
CA VAL A 97 -8.62 15.42 -32.12
C VAL A 97 -8.09 15.46 -30.69
N THR A 98 -7.38 16.53 -30.34
CA THR A 98 -6.85 16.70 -28.97
C THR A 98 -7.98 16.80 -27.93
N GLY A 99 -9.11 17.45 -28.26
CA GLY A 99 -10.27 17.53 -27.37
C GLY A 99 -10.98 16.19 -27.15
N LEU A 100 -11.21 15.43 -28.23
CA LEU A 100 -11.80 14.08 -28.14
C LEU A 100 -10.88 13.11 -27.38
N PHE A 101 -9.57 13.19 -27.62
CA PHE A 101 -8.57 12.41 -26.90
C PHE A 101 -8.60 12.68 -25.39
N LEU A 102 -8.59 13.96 -24.97
CA LEU A 102 -8.61 14.35 -23.56
C LEU A 102 -9.89 13.93 -22.85
N ARG A 103 -11.03 13.94 -23.56
CA ARG A 103 -12.30 13.40 -23.04
C ARG A 103 -12.18 11.91 -22.69
N GLU A 104 -11.51 11.13 -23.54
CA GLU A 104 -11.41 9.68 -23.38
C GLU A 104 -10.31 9.26 -22.40
N LYS A 105 -9.11 9.85 -22.53
CA LYS A 105 -7.90 9.47 -21.79
C LYS A 105 -7.62 10.30 -20.53
N ALA A 106 -8.48 11.27 -20.24
CA ALA A 106 -8.37 12.20 -19.11
C ALA A 106 -7.12 13.12 -19.17
N ASN A 107 -7.20 14.23 -18.42
CA ASN A 107 -6.08 15.16 -18.26
C ASN A 107 -5.08 14.64 -17.21
N THR A 108 -4.28 13.65 -17.60
CA THR A 108 -3.28 13.00 -16.75
C THR A 108 -1.88 13.57 -16.97
N ALA A 109 -0.92 13.19 -16.11
CA ALA A 109 0.47 13.56 -16.31
C ALA A 109 1.05 12.99 -17.62
N GLU A 110 0.63 11.79 -18.02
CA GLU A 110 1.05 11.13 -19.26
C GLU A 110 0.47 11.82 -20.51
N ASN A 111 -0.73 12.39 -20.39
CA ASN A 111 -1.42 13.07 -21.48
C ASN A 111 -1.16 14.59 -21.53
N ARG A 112 -0.20 15.08 -20.75
CA ARG A 112 0.05 16.53 -20.59
C ARG A 112 0.36 17.22 -21.92
N VAL A 113 1.05 16.54 -22.84
CA VAL A 113 1.36 17.10 -24.17
C VAL A 113 0.06 17.39 -24.93
N TRP A 114 -0.90 16.47 -24.94
CA TRP A 114 -2.20 16.66 -25.59
C TRP A 114 -2.98 17.82 -24.98
N PHE A 115 -2.94 17.97 -23.64
CA PHE A 115 -3.55 19.11 -22.95
C PHE A 115 -2.93 20.44 -23.36
N VAL A 116 -1.59 20.52 -23.36
CA VAL A 116 -0.86 21.74 -23.78
C VAL A 116 -1.15 22.05 -25.25
N THR A 117 -1.14 21.06 -26.14
CA THR A 117 -1.49 21.24 -27.55
C THR A 117 -2.92 21.75 -27.72
N HIS A 118 -3.89 21.16 -27.02
CA HIS A 118 -5.27 21.62 -27.04
C HIS A 118 -5.39 23.08 -26.59
N TRP A 119 -4.72 23.43 -25.50
CA TRP A 119 -4.71 24.77 -24.94
C TRP A 119 -4.08 25.80 -25.89
N VAL A 120 -2.92 25.49 -26.47
CA VAL A 120 -2.24 26.37 -27.44
C VAL A 120 -3.08 26.59 -28.69
N LEU A 121 -3.69 25.53 -29.23
CA LEU A 121 -4.55 25.63 -30.41
C LEU A 121 -5.84 26.41 -30.10
N GLY A 122 -6.43 26.23 -28.92
CA GLY A 122 -7.65 26.92 -28.50
C GLY A 122 -7.47 28.43 -28.43
N LEU A 123 -6.29 28.91 -28.01
CA LEU A 123 -5.94 30.34 -28.01
C LEU A 123 -5.43 30.83 -29.37
N GLY A 124 -4.69 29.99 -30.09
CA GLY A 124 -4.07 30.34 -31.37
C GLY A 124 -5.04 30.46 -32.54
N ILE A 125 -6.06 29.60 -32.61
CA ILE A 125 -7.01 29.57 -33.75
C ILE A 125 -7.83 30.85 -33.87
N PRO A 126 -8.40 31.44 -32.79
CA PRO A 126 -9.09 32.72 -32.88
C PRO A 126 -8.20 33.84 -33.44
N LEU A 127 -6.94 33.91 -33.00
CA LEU A 127 -5.95 34.89 -33.50
C LEU A 127 -5.61 34.63 -34.97
N ALA A 128 -5.35 33.37 -35.33
CA ALA A 128 -5.08 32.97 -36.71
C ALA A 128 -6.28 33.27 -37.63
N TYR A 129 -7.51 33.05 -37.17
CA TYR A 129 -8.72 33.40 -37.90
C TYR A 129 -8.84 34.91 -38.14
N VAL A 130 -8.52 35.74 -37.15
CA VAL A 130 -8.46 37.20 -37.35
C VAL A 130 -7.43 37.55 -38.43
N LEU A 131 -6.22 36.98 -38.36
CA LEU A 131 -5.16 37.17 -39.37
C LEU A 131 -5.58 36.73 -40.78
N HIS A 132 -6.27 35.59 -40.89
CA HIS A 132 -6.83 35.09 -42.14
C HIS A 132 -7.93 36.02 -42.69
N ARG A 133 -8.76 36.61 -41.83
CA ARG A 133 -9.80 37.55 -42.27
C ARG A 133 -9.27 38.92 -42.68
N VAL A 134 -8.20 39.42 -42.05
CA VAL A 134 -7.58 40.71 -42.46
C VAL A 134 -6.74 40.61 -43.73
N SER A 135 -6.30 39.40 -44.08
CA SER A 135 -5.61 39.09 -45.33
C SER A 135 -6.54 38.69 -46.48
N ALA A 136 -7.84 38.50 -46.20
CA ALA A 136 -8.85 38.27 -47.22
C ALA A 136 -9.13 39.54 -48.03
N GLU A 137 -9.58 39.37 -49.29
CA GLU A 137 -9.97 40.47 -50.18
C GLU A 137 -11.04 41.38 -49.55
N GLN A 138 -11.93 40.80 -48.73
CA GLN A 138 -12.96 41.52 -47.97
C GLN A 138 -12.55 41.66 -46.51
N LYS A 139 -11.78 42.71 -46.23
CA LYS A 139 -11.27 43.00 -44.89
C LYS A 139 -12.39 43.39 -43.92
N PRO A 140 -12.40 42.87 -42.69
CA PRO A 140 -13.27 43.37 -41.63
C PRO A 140 -12.86 44.81 -41.26
N THR A 141 -13.83 45.64 -40.90
CA THR A 141 -13.56 46.99 -40.37
C THR A 141 -12.93 46.89 -38.98
N ARG A 142 -12.09 47.87 -38.60
CA ARG A 142 -11.48 47.92 -37.26
C ARG A 142 -12.54 47.82 -36.14
N GLY A 143 -13.67 48.50 -36.30
CA GLY A 143 -14.79 48.43 -35.35
C GLY A 143 -15.39 47.03 -35.20
N ARG A 144 -15.47 46.22 -36.27
CA ARG A 144 -15.96 44.84 -36.18
C ARG A 144 -14.96 43.91 -35.50
N LEU A 145 -13.65 44.12 -35.71
CA LEU A 145 -12.60 43.36 -35.04
C LEU A 145 -12.57 43.67 -33.54
N LEU A 146 -12.55 44.95 -33.17
CA LEU A 146 -12.58 45.40 -31.79
C LEU A 146 -13.88 44.99 -31.08
N GLY A 147 -15.02 45.11 -31.77
CA GLY A 147 -16.30 44.63 -31.25
C GLY A 147 -16.31 43.12 -31.00
N GLY A 148 -15.76 42.31 -31.91
CA GLY A 148 -15.64 40.86 -31.71
C GLY A 148 -14.76 40.48 -30.53
N ALA A 149 -13.59 41.11 -30.39
CA ALA A 149 -12.71 40.92 -29.24
C ALA A 149 -13.38 41.38 -27.93
N GLY A 150 -14.09 42.50 -27.96
CA GLY A 150 -14.86 43.02 -26.83
C GLY A 150 -15.98 42.08 -26.39
N VAL A 151 -16.69 41.43 -27.32
CA VAL A 151 -17.71 40.41 -27.00
C VAL A 151 -17.08 39.20 -26.32
N VAL A 152 -15.94 38.71 -26.81
CA VAL A 152 -15.25 37.56 -26.20
C VAL A 152 -14.75 37.88 -24.79
N LEU A 153 -14.05 39.01 -24.63
CA LEU A 153 -13.53 39.45 -23.32
C LEU A 153 -14.68 39.78 -22.36
N GLY A 154 -15.70 40.51 -22.82
CA GLY A 154 -16.88 40.83 -22.03
C GLY A 154 -17.66 39.60 -21.61
N GLY A 155 -17.79 38.60 -22.49
CA GLY A 155 -18.38 37.30 -22.17
C GLY A 155 -17.59 36.54 -21.11
N ALA A 156 -16.25 36.49 -21.23
CA ALA A 156 -15.38 35.85 -20.24
C ALA A 156 -15.48 36.55 -18.86
N LEU A 157 -15.49 37.88 -18.85
CA LEU A 157 -15.66 38.68 -17.64
C LEU A 157 -17.05 38.50 -17.01
N ALA A 158 -18.11 38.40 -17.82
CA ALA A 158 -19.45 38.11 -17.34
C ALA A 158 -19.53 36.72 -16.69
N MET A 159 -18.93 35.69 -17.32
CA MET A 159 -18.83 34.35 -16.73
C MET A 159 -18.03 34.38 -15.43
N ALA A 160 -16.91 35.10 -15.37
CA ALA A 160 -16.12 35.25 -14.15
C ALA A 160 -16.92 35.97 -13.06
N ALA A 161 -17.66 37.02 -13.39
CA ALA A 161 -18.51 37.74 -12.44
C ALA A 161 -19.60 36.83 -11.86
N VAL A 162 -20.28 36.02 -12.70
CA VAL A 162 -21.25 35.02 -12.24
C VAL A 162 -20.57 33.97 -11.36
N HIS A 163 -19.41 33.47 -11.76
CA HIS A 163 -18.65 32.51 -10.97
C HIS A 163 -18.34 33.07 -9.59
N HIS A 164 -17.72 34.26 -9.49
CA HIS A 164 -17.39 34.88 -8.21
C HIS A 164 -18.63 35.27 -7.39
N GLY A 165 -19.73 35.67 -8.03
CA GLY A 165 -21.00 35.95 -7.36
C GLY A 165 -21.77 34.72 -6.90
N THR A 166 -21.41 33.53 -7.39
CA THR A 166 -22.05 32.24 -7.03
C THR A 166 -21.10 31.27 -6.31
N LYS A 167 -19.84 31.67 -6.06
CA LYS A 167 -18.92 30.93 -5.20
C LYS A 167 -19.52 30.90 -3.79
N GLY A 168 -19.83 29.71 -3.29
CA GLY A 168 -20.08 29.53 -1.85
C GLY A 168 -18.77 29.59 -1.07
N GLU A 169 -18.85 29.60 0.25
CA GLU A 169 -17.65 29.51 1.09
C GLU A 169 -16.84 28.26 0.75
N PRO A 170 -15.50 28.36 0.67
CA PRO A 170 -14.66 27.19 0.48
C PRO A 170 -14.86 26.24 1.67
N PRO A 171 -14.93 24.92 1.43
CA PRO A 171 -15.03 23.94 2.51
C PRO A 171 -13.85 24.12 3.46
N ARG A 172 -14.10 24.02 4.77
CA ARG A 172 -13.07 24.17 5.78
C ARG A 172 -11.94 23.17 5.49
N GLU A 173 -10.71 23.66 5.35
CA GLU A 173 -9.58 22.75 5.26
C GLU A 173 -9.50 21.96 6.57
N PRO A 174 -9.41 20.62 6.52
CA PRO A 174 -9.12 19.85 7.71
C PRO A 174 -7.81 20.39 8.28
N PRO A 175 -7.69 20.48 9.62
CA PRO A 175 -6.47 20.97 10.23
C PRO A 175 -5.29 20.15 9.67
N PRO A 176 -4.16 20.79 9.30
CA PRO A 176 -3.00 20.06 8.85
C PRO A 176 -2.65 19.00 9.89
N PHE A 177 -2.20 17.84 9.43
CA PHE A 177 -1.61 16.85 10.32
C PHE A 177 -0.40 17.49 11.00
N VAL A 178 -0.64 18.07 12.17
CA VAL A 178 0.42 18.37 13.10
C VAL A 178 0.82 17.01 13.60
N ARG A 179 1.99 16.54 13.13
CA ARG A 179 2.72 15.52 13.87
C ARG A 179 2.84 16.11 15.26
N THR A 180 1.98 15.73 16.19
CA THR A 180 2.21 15.93 17.63
C THR A 180 3.35 14.99 18.03
N GLY A 181 4.46 15.05 17.30
CA GLY A 181 5.74 14.69 17.83
C GLY A 181 6.00 15.73 18.90
N TYR A 182 6.23 15.25 20.13
CA TYR A 182 6.88 15.96 21.21
C TYR A 182 7.03 17.45 20.93
N ALA A 183 6.00 18.25 21.27
CA ALA A 183 6.24 19.67 21.44
C ALA A 183 7.42 19.74 22.41
N ALA A 184 8.53 20.35 21.99
CA ALA A 184 9.63 20.60 22.90
C ALA A 184 9.01 21.21 24.17
N PRO A 185 9.29 20.67 25.36
CA PRO A 185 8.72 21.22 26.58
C PRO A 185 8.95 22.72 26.58
N ALA A 186 7.92 23.49 26.93
CA ALA A 186 8.08 24.94 27.08
C ALA A 186 9.34 25.21 27.94
N PRO A 187 10.15 26.24 27.61
CA PRO A 187 11.39 26.52 28.33
C PRO A 187 11.17 26.50 29.85
N GLY A 188 11.89 25.63 30.55
CA GLY A 188 11.75 25.46 32.00
C GLY A 188 10.88 24.27 32.46
N LYS A 189 10.30 23.47 31.55
CA LYS A 189 9.71 22.16 31.89
C LYS A 189 10.73 21.05 31.67
N ASP A 190 10.84 20.15 32.66
CA ASP A 190 11.71 18.97 32.61
C ASP A 190 11.42 18.12 31.35
N PRO A 191 12.39 17.88 30.45
CA PRO A 191 12.20 17.00 29.30
C PRO A 191 12.00 15.52 29.70
N PHE A 192 12.26 15.18 30.97
CA PHE A 192 12.07 13.86 31.57
C PHE A 192 10.87 13.81 32.53
N LEU A 193 9.78 14.52 32.21
CA LEU A 193 8.49 14.26 32.87
C LEU A 193 8.24 12.73 32.89
N PRO A 194 7.83 12.14 34.03
CA PRO A 194 7.51 10.72 34.09
C PRO A 194 6.51 10.38 33.00
N PHE A 195 6.79 9.32 32.24
CA PHE A 195 5.99 8.84 31.11
C PHE A 195 4.49 8.79 31.46
N ASP A 196 3.73 9.84 31.16
CA ASP A 196 2.27 9.79 31.25
C ASP A 196 1.72 9.11 30.00
N THR A 197 1.69 7.78 30.05
CA THR A 197 1.16 6.91 29.00
C THR A 197 -0.28 7.23 28.61
N ARG A 198 -1.05 7.96 29.44
CA ARG A 198 -2.43 8.39 29.14
C ARG A 198 -2.51 9.40 28.00
N THR A 199 -1.47 10.23 27.83
CA THR A 199 -1.46 11.27 26.78
C THR A 199 -0.88 10.82 25.44
N LEU A 200 -0.14 9.70 25.42
CA LEU A 200 0.48 9.12 24.21
C LEU A 200 -0.40 8.09 23.51
N LEU A 201 -1.36 7.51 24.23
CA LEU A 201 -2.36 6.63 23.66
C LEU A 201 -3.46 7.50 23.06
N VAL A 202 -3.83 7.20 21.82
CA VAL A 202 -5.11 7.67 21.28
C VAL A 202 -6.18 6.98 22.10
N GLU A 203 -6.52 7.56 23.23
CA GLU A 203 -7.44 6.96 24.18
C GLU A 203 -8.84 6.98 23.56
N ALA A 204 -9.45 5.80 23.47
CA ALA A 204 -10.81 5.68 22.98
C ALA A 204 -11.72 6.44 23.93
N GLN A 205 -12.50 7.39 23.41
CA GLN A 205 -13.40 8.20 24.20
C GLN A 205 -14.58 7.33 24.67
N PRO A 206 -14.82 7.14 25.98
CA PRO A 206 -15.89 6.27 26.48
C PRO A 206 -17.30 6.65 26.02
N ASP A 207 -17.53 7.93 25.73
CA ASP A 207 -18.76 8.49 25.20
C ASP A 207 -18.90 8.36 23.67
N SER A 208 -17.84 7.93 22.96
CA SER A 208 -17.89 7.69 21.52
C SER A 208 -18.81 6.50 21.20
N PRO A 209 -19.66 6.60 20.16
CA PRO A 209 -20.45 5.46 19.69
C PRO A 209 -19.57 4.28 19.23
N PHE A 210 -18.32 4.55 18.86
CA PHE A 210 -17.35 3.57 18.37
C PHE A 210 -16.47 2.94 19.46
N PHE A 211 -16.58 3.41 20.71
CA PHE A 211 -15.82 2.86 21.85
C PHE A 211 -15.98 1.33 21.95
N PRO A 212 -14.93 0.54 22.20
CA PRO A 212 -13.58 0.96 22.61
C PRO A 212 -12.60 1.18 21.46
N SER A 213 -13.08 1.31 20.21
CA SER A 213 -12.23 1.84 19.15
C SER A 213 -12.08 3.36 19.28
N PRO A 214 -10.86 3.91 19.10
CA PRO A 214 -10.64 5.35 18.97
C PRO A 214 -11.09 5.93 17.62
N THR A 215 -11.63 5.13 16.69
CA THR A 215 -12.17 5.63 15.41
C THR A 215 -13.22 6.69 15.64
N ARG A 216 -13.23 7.72 14.78
CA ARG A 216 -14.21 8.81 14.78
C ARG A 216 -14.71 9.07 13.37
N THR A 217 -15.89 9.64 13.27
CA THR A 217 -16.37 10.32 12.05
C THR A 217 -16.20 11.82 12.24
N ALA A 218 -16.16 12.59 11.15
CA ALA A 218 -16.08 14.05 11.20
C ALA A 218 -17.23 14.65 12.02
N GLY A 219 -18.46 14.16 11.83
CA GLY A 219 -19.65 14.54 12.62
C GLY A 219 -19.75 13.92 14.02
N GLY A 220 -18.80 13.08 14.44
CA GLY A 220 -18.77 12.46 15.77
C GLY A 220 -19.87 11.43 16.07
N SER A 221 -20.68 11.07 15.07
CA SER A 221 -21.80 10.12 15.18
C SER A 221 -21.75 9.04 14.11
N PHE A 222 -22.70 8.11 14.13
CA PHE A 222 -22.87 7.12 13.06
C PHE A 222 -23.06 7.82 11.70
N THR A 223 -22.46 7.25 10.65
CA THR A 223 -22.63 7.72 9.27
C THR A 223 -23.22 6.61 8.40
N PRO A 224 -24.02 6.93 7.35
CA PRO A 224 -24.59 5.92 6.47
C PRO A 224 -23.54 5.04 5.81
N ASN A 225 -23.92 3.80 5.51
CA ASN A 225 -23.05 2.84 4.82
C ASN A 225 -22.56 3.37 3.45
N THR A 226 -23.33 4.27 2.82
CA THR A 226 -22.98 4.91 1.55
C THR A 226 -21.66 5.69 1.63
N SER A 227 -21.24 6.18 2.80
CA SER A 227 -19.96 6.87 2.96
C SER A 227 -18.75 5.93 2.83
N VAL A 228 -18.96 4.61 2.98
CA VAL A 228 -17.93 3.57 2.83
C VAL A 228 -18.08 2.82 1.51
N THR A 229 -19.31 2.55 1.09
CA THR A 229 -19.59 1.68 -0.07
C THR A 229 -20.05 2.46 -1.30
N ASN A 230 -20.18 3.79 -1.22
CA ASN A 230 -20.76 4.61 -2.28
C ASN A 230 -22.19 4.16 -2.69
N GLY A 231 -22.87 3.43 -1.79
CA GLY A 231 -24.16 2.79 -2.07
C GLY A 231 -24.08 1.65 -3.09
N GLU A 232 -22.89 1.13 -3.38
CA GLU A 232 -22.65 0.02 -4.31
C GLU A 232 -22.76 -1.32 -3.60
N LEU A 233 -23.98 -1.63 -3.15
CA LEU A 233 -24.32 -2.91 -2.58
C LEU A 233 -25.00 -3.78 -3.66
N PRO A 234 -24.50 -5.01 -3.91
CA PRO A 234 -25.20 -5.99 -4.75
C PRO A 234 -26.52 -6.44 -4.10
N ASP A 235 -27.32 -7.21 -4.86
CA ASP A 235 -28.52 -7.86 -4.33
C ASP A 235 -28.16 -8.74 -3.11
N PRO A 236 -28.73 -8.47 -1.93
CA PRO A 236 -28.48 -9.26 -0.73
C PRO A 236 -28.75 -10.76 -0.92
N ALA A 237 -29.75 -11.15 -1.72
CA ALA A 237 -30.06 -12.56 -1.96
C ALA A 237 -28.96 -13.26 -2.78
N LEU A 238 -28.31 -12.55 -3.70
CA LEU A 238 -27.18 -13.10 -4.45
C LEU A 238 -25.96 -13.28 -3.57
N VAL A 239 -25.64 -12.29 -2.73
CA VAL A 239 -24.53 -12.38 -1.77
C VAL A 239 -24.76 -13.52 -0.80
N LYS A 240 -25.95 -13.60 -0.21
CA LYS A 240 -26.29 -14.64 0.76
C LYS A 240 -26.14 -16.05 0.18
N ARG A 241 -26.61 -16.28 -1.06
CA ARG A 241 -26.42 -17.57 -1.74
C ARG A 241 -24.93 -17.92 -1.92
N GLU A 242 -24.10 -16.96 -2.32
CA GLU A 242 -22.65 -17.20 -2.45
C GLU A 242 -22.01 -17.48 -1.09
N VAL A 243 -22.43 -16.79 -0.03
CA VAL A 243 -21.94 -17.04 1.34
C VAL A 243 -22.41 -18.41 1.85
N GLU A 244 -23.62 -18.86 1.52
CA GLU A 244 -24.09 -20.20 1.86
C GLU A 244 -23.28 -21.29 1.16
N GLU A 245 -22.91 -21.07 -0.10
CA GLU A 245 -22.12 -22.00 -0.91
C GLU A 245 -20.63 -22.04 -0.48
N LYS A 246 -20.00 -20.86 -0.37
CA LYS A 246 -18.54 -20.71 -0.20
C LYS A 246 -18.12 -20.29 1.20
N GLY A 247 -19.03 -19.75 2.00
CA GLY A 247 -18.78 -19.18 3.33
C GLY A 247 -18.36 -17.71 3.36
N PHE A 248 -18.25 -17.08 2.19
CA PHE A 248 -17.90 -15.68 2.01
C PHE A 248 -18.27 -15.22 0.60
N ALA A 249 -18.36 -13.92 0.38
CA ALA A 249 -18.61 -13.34 -0.95
C ALA A 249 -17.35 -12.73 -1.59
N ASP A 250 -16.94 -13.28 -2.72
CA ASP A 250 -15.75 -12.87 -3.48
C ASP A 250 -16.06 -12.39 -4.90
N SER A 251 -17.24 -12.68 -5.45
CA SER A 251 -17.63 -12.30 -6.82
C SER A 251 -18.02 -10.82 -6.96
N PHE A 252 -18.30 -10.12 -5.86
CA PHE A 252 -18.84 -8.76 -5.88
C PHE A 252 -17.79 -7.69 -5.56
N LEU A 253 -17.74 -6.63 -6.39
CA LEU A 253 -16.92 -5.43 -6.18
C LEU A 253 -17.64 -4.41 -5.28
N ILE A 254 -17.96 -4.82 -4.06
CA ILE A 254 -18.70 -4.01 -3.09
C ILE A 254 -17.93 -2.71 -2.80
N GLY A 255 -18.52 -1.56 -3.16
CA GLY A 255 -17.91 -0.24 -2.96
C GLY A 255 -16.70 0.10 -3.83
N ALA A 256 -16.51 -0.59 -4.97
CA ALA A 256 -15.39 -0.34 -5.88
C ALA A 256 -15.78 -0.25 -7.37
N HIS A 257 -17.05 -0.42 -7.73
CA HIS A 257 -17.48 -0.49 -9.12
C HIS A 257 -17.28 0.86 -9.85
N MET A 258 -17.69 1.97 -9.23
CA MET A 258 -17.44 3.32 -9.75
C MET A 258 -15.95 3.61 -9.89
N CYS A 259 -15.13 3.20 -8.91
CA CYS A 259 -13.69 3.38 -8.96
C CYS A 259 -13.08 2.64 -10.17
N GLY A 260 -13.55 1.42 -10.45
CA GLY A 260 -13.06 0.58 -11.55
C GLY A 260 -13.27 1.15 -12.95
N ARG A 261 -14.16 2.13 -13.13
CA ARG A 261 -14.36 2.81 -14.43
C ARG A 261 -13.18 3.68 -14.85
N CYS A 262 -12.36 4.12 -13.90
CA CYS A 262 -11.16 4.94 -14.14
C CYS A 262 -9.89 4.27 -13.60
N HIS A 263 -10.03 3.38 -12.61
CA HIS A 263 -8.94 2.69 -11.92
C HIS A 263 -9.03 1.16 -12.05
N PRO A 264 -9.13 0.60 -13.27
CA PRO A 264 -9.33 -0.84 -13.48
C PRO A 264 -8.18 -1.68 -12.91
N ASP A 265 -6.92 -1.27 -13.08
CA ASP A 265 -5.75 -2.00 -12.58
C ASP A 265 -5.70 -2.03 -11.04
N VAL A 266 -5.96 -0.89 -10.40
CA VAL A 266 -6.00 -0.79 -8.93
C VAL A 266 -7.15 -1.63 -8.35
N VAL A 267 -8.33 -1.62 -8.97
CA VAL A 267 -9.46 -2.42 -8.51
C VAL A 267 -9.17 -3.92 -8.64
N GLU A 268 -8.54 -4.36 -9.73
CA GLU A 268 -8.15 -5.76 -9.90
C GLU A 268 -7.10 -6.21 -8.87
N GLN A 269 -6.15 -5.33 -8.54
CA GLN A 269 -5.17 -5.57 -7.48
C GLN A 269 -5.84 -5.66 -6.09
N TRP A 270 -6.71 -4.70 -5.77
CA TRP A 270 -7.44 -4.65 -4.51
C TRP A 270 -8.35 -5.87 -4.32
N LYS A 271 -9.01 -6.32 -5.39
CA LYS A 271 -9.94 -7.45 -5.38
C LYS A 271 -9.31 -8.72 -4.82
N SER A 272 -8.02 -8.97 -5.04
CA SER A 272 -7.29 -10.13 -4.48
C SER A 272 -6.68 -9.89 -3.08
N SER A 273 -6.68 -8.65 -2.59
CA SER A 273 -5.95 -8.24 -1.39
C SER A 273 -6.57 -8.72 -0.08
N ALA A 274 -5.77 -8.86 0.97
CA ALA A 274 -6.28 -9.13 2.31
C ALA A 274 -7.12 -7.96 2.89
N HIS A 275 -6.98 -6.74 2.36
CA HIS A 275 -7.83 -5.60 2.72
C HIS A 275 -9.27 -5.76 2.20
N ARG A 276 -9.44 -6.25 0.96
CA ARG A 276 -10.76 -6.65 0.45
C ARG A 276 -11.38 -7.75 1.32
N PHE A 277 -10.56 -8.65 1.85
CA PHE A 277 -10.98 -9.76 2.71
C PHE A 277 -10.61 -9.53 4.19
N SER A 278 -10.97 -8.35 4.71
CA SER A 278 -10.72 -7.98 6.11
C SER A 278 -11.92 -8.24 7.03
N SER A 279 -13.15 -8.31 6.50
CA SER A 279 -14.38 -8.32 7.30
C SER A 279 -14.94 -9.73 7.44
N PHE A 280 -16.26 -9.91 7.53
CA PHE A 280 -16.90 -11.23 7.67
C PHE A 280 -16.75 -12.12 6.42
N ASN A 281 -16.23 -11.56 5.32
CA ASN A 281 -15.73 -12.29 4.15
C ASN A 281 -14.37 -12.97 4.37
N ASN A 282 -13.81 -12.88 5.58
CA ASN A 282 -12.64 -13.59 6.04
C ASN A 282 -13.06 -14.63 7.09
N PRO A 283 -13.01 -15.95 6.76
CA PRO A 283 -13.54 -16.98 7.65
C PRO A 283 -12.82 -17.03 9.00
N PHE A 284 -11.51 -16.75 9.03
CA PHE A 284 -10.72 -16.70 10.26
C PHE A 284 -11.16 -15.55 11.16
N TYR A 285 -11.26 -14.34 10.59
CA TYR A 285 -11.75 -13.16 11.32
C TYR A 285 -13.18 -13.36 11.84
N ARG A 286 -14.08 -13.83 10.96
CA ARG A 286 -15.47 -14.14 11.29
C ARG A 286 -15.55 -15.06 12.49
N ALA A 287 -14.80 -16.16 12.51
CA ALA A 287 -14.82 -17.11 13.61
C ALA A 287 -14.42 -16.47 14.96
N SER A 288 -13.32 -15.72 15.01
CA SER A 288 -12.87 -15.05 16.25
C SER A 288 -13.82 -13.97 16.74
N VAL A 289 -14.39 -13.16 15.84
CA VAL A 289 -15.36 -12.12 16.23
C VAL A 289 -16.66 -12.73 16.70
N MET A 290 -17.15 -13.78 16.04
CA MET A 290 -18.37 -14.47 16.45
C MET A 290 -18.19 -15.20 17.78
N ASP A 291 -17.01 -15.75 18.05
CA ASP A 291 -16.67 -16.29 19.38
C ASP A 291 -16.63 -15.20 20.46
N MET A 292 -15.97 -14.08 20.19
CA MET A 292 -15.98 -12.91 21.09
C MET A 292 -17.40 -12.41 21.40
N ARG A 293 -18.31 -12.46 20.43
CA ARG A 293 -19.69 -11.99 20.57
C ARG A 293 -20.57 -12.89 21.43
N LYS A 294 -20.14 -14.10 21.78
CA LYS A 294 -20.86 -14.98 22.71
C LYS A 294 -20.78 -14.49 24.16
N GLU A 295 -19.86 -13.59 24.48
CA GLU A 295 -19.72 -13.01 25.82
C GLU A 295 -20.74 -11.90 26.11
N GLU A 296 -20.99 -11.65 27.40
CA GLU A 296 -21.89 -10.58 27.88
C GLU A 296 -21.57 -9.21 27.27
N LYS A 297 -20.28 -8.83 27.18
CA LYS A 297 -19.82 -7.57 26.56
C LYS A 297 -19.33 -7.75 25.12
N GLY A 298 -19.66 -8.87 24.47
CA GLY A 298 -19.10 -9.26 23.17
C GLY A 298 -19.35 -8.24 22.06
N PHE A 299 -20.55 -7.65 21.98
CA PHE A 299 -20.87 -6.60 21.01
C PHE A 299 -20.03 -5.33 21.21
N LEU A 300 -19.85 -4.91 22.47
CA LEU A 300 -19.00 -3.78 22.83
C LEU A 300 -17.55 -4.04 22.43
N LYS A 301 -16.98 -5.18 22.86
CA LYS A 301 -15.60 -5.58 22.56
C LYS A 301 -15.36 -5.68 21.05
N SER A 302 -16.34 -6.17 20.28
CA SER A 302 -16.21 -6.34 18.84
C SER A 302 -16.00 -5.02 18.06
N LYS A 303 -16.44 -3.87 18.60
CA LYS A 303 -16.17 -2.55 18.00
C LYS A 303 -14.69 -2.21 17.90
N TRP A 304 -13.84 -2.75 18.80
CA TRP A 304 -12.39 -2.62 18.72
C TRP A 304 -11.82 -3.28 17.46
N CYS A 305 -12.32 -4.46 17.09
CA CYS A 305 -11.94 -5.14 15.85
C CYS A 305 -12.40 -4.34 14.63
N ALA A 306 -13.66 -3.90 14.67
CA ALA A 306 -14.34 -3.25 13.57
C ALA A 306 -13.74 -1.90 13.16
N GLY A 307 -13.04 -1.20 14.06
CA GLY A 307 -12.30 0.04 13.74
C GLY A 307 -11.27 -0.16 12.64
N CYS A 308 -10.70 -1.37 12.52
CA CYS A 308 -9.73 -1.71 11.48
C CYS A 308 -10.30 -2.62 10.38
N HIS A 309 -11.32 -3.44 10.69
CA HIS A 309 -11.76 -4.53 9.82
C HIS A 309 -13.11 -4.28 9.12
N ASP A 310 -14.05 -3.62 9.79
CA ASP A 310 -15.46 -3.54 9.38
C ASP A 310 -16.03 -2.10 9.28
N PRO A 311 -15.38 -1.12 8.61
CA PRO A 311 -15.93 0.23 8.51
C PRO A 311 -17.38 0.28 7.99
N ALA A 312 -17.72 -0.58 7.03
CA ALA A 312 -19.08 -0.67 6.46
C ALA A 312 -20.14 -1.15 7.47
N VAL A 313 -19.74 -1.81 8.56
CA VAL A 313 -20.61 -2.31 9.63
C VAL A 313 -20.55 -1.40 10.87
N LEU A 314 -19.35 -0.89 11.19
CA LEU A 314 -19.10 -0.03 12.35
C LEU A 314 -19.81 1.31 12.20
N PHE A 315 -19.59 2.00 11.08
CA PHE A 315 -20.06 3.37 10.91
C PHE A 315 -21.58 3.52 10.89
N PRO A 316 -22.37 2.57 10.35
CA PRO A 316 -23.82 2.60 10.47
C PRO A 316 -24.35 2.11 11.83
N GLY A 317 -23.46 1.74 12.77
CA GLY A 317 -23.82 1.28 14.11
C GLY A 317 -24.30 -0.17 14.20
N LYS A 318 -24.15 -0.97 13.14
CA LYS A 318 -24.55 -2.39 13.15
C LYS A 318 -23.66 -3.23 14.06
N MET A 319 -22.39 -2.88 14.20
CA MET A 319 -21.45 -3.65 15.04
C MET A 319 -21.85 -3.70 16.53
N ALA A 320 -22.64 -2.72 17.00
CA ALA A 320 -23.07 -2.62 18.39
C ALA A 320 -24.22 -3.57 18.76
N LYS A 321 -24.75 -4.35 17.81
CA LYS A 321 -25.90 -5.24 17.98
C LYS A 321 -25.81 -6.46 17.06
N GLU A 322 -26.79 -7.34 17.17
CA GLU A 322 -26.94 -8.46 16.25
C GLU A 322 -27.32 -7.98 14.85
N PHE A 323 -26.73 -8.61 13.84
CA PHE A 323 -27.03 -8.38 12.43
C PHE A 323 -26.64 -9.63 11.60
N ASP A 324 -27.24 -9.78 10.43
CA ASP A 324 -26.90 -10.86 9.49
C ASP A 324 -25.54 -10.57 8.83
N VAL A 325 -24.53 -11.37 9.18
CA VAL A 325 -23.14 -11.23 8.70
C VAL A 325 -22.94 -11.72 7.27
N ASP A 326 -23.98 -12.30 6.66
CA ASP A 326 -23.96 -12.79 5.29
C ASP A 326 -24.52 -11.72 4.31
N LEU A 327 -24.88 -10.55 4.83
CA LEU A 327 -25.31 -9.39 4.04
C LEU A 327 -24.14 -8.64 3.39
N PRO A 328 -24.39 -7.89 2.29
CA PRO A 328 -23.32 -7.27 1.50
C PRO A 328 -22.39 -6.34 2.28
N ASP A 329 -22.89 -5.59 3.27
CA ASP A 329 -22.06 -4.67 4.05
C ASP A 329 -21.05 -5.38 4.96
N ALA A 330 -21.42 -6.54 5.51
CA ALA A 330 -20.53 -7.40 6.28
C ALA A 330 -19.50 -8.11 5.41
N GLN A 331 -19.77 -8.23 4.10
CA GLN A 331 -18.89 -8.84 3.11
C GLN A 331 -18.01 -7.81 2.37
N ALA A 332 -18.09 -6.53 2.73
CA ALA A 332 -17.41 -5.44 2.01
C ALA A 332 -15.88 -5.37 2.25
N GLY A 333 -15.41 -5.73 3.44
CA GLY A 333 -14.02 -5.52 3.84
C GLY A 333 -13.65 -4.03 3.90
N LEU A 334 -12.37 -3.73 3.67
CA LEU A 334 -11.88 -2.37 3.44
C LEU A 334 -12.08 -1.99 1.97
N THR A 335 -13.15 -1.24 1.69
CA THR A 335 -13.42 -0.64 0.37
C THR A 335 -12.39 0.44 0.02
N CYS A 336 -12.43 0.97 -1.20
CA CYS A 336 -11.60 2.11 -1.58
C CYS A 336 -11.81 3.29 -0.62
N LEU A 337 -13.06 3.64 -0.32
CA LEU A 337 -13.39 4.76 0.56
C LEU A 337 -13.05 4.48 2.03
N ALA A 338 -12.98 3.22 2.47
CA ALA A 338 -12.52 2.88 3.82
C ALA A 338 -11.12 3.47 4.12
N CYS A 339 -10.24 3.50 3.12
CA CYS A 339 -8.93 4.15 3.23
C CYS A 339 -8.94 5.59 2.72
N HIS A 340 -9.55 5.85 1.55
CA HIS A 340 -9.46 7.13 0.87
C HIS A 340 -10.31 8.25 1.50
N SER A 341 -11.23 7.92 2.41
CA SER A 341 -12.02 8.90 3.19
C SER A 341 -11.46 9.17 4.59
N ILE A 342 -10.27 8.64 4.93
CA ILE A 342 -9.60 8.99 6.19
C ILE A 342 -9.02 10.40 6.07
N GLU A 343 -9.49 11.30 6.93
CA GLU A 343 -9.11 12.71 6.91
C GLU A 343 -7.91 13.02 7.80
N ALA A 344 -7.79 12.28 8.90
CA ALA A 344 -6.75 12.45 9.90
C ALA A 344 -6.47 11.11 10.60
N VAL A 345 -5.23 10.93 11.02
CA VAL A 345 -4.84 9.89 11.99
C VAL A 345 -4.55 10.58 13.32
N HIS A 346 -4.99 9.99 14.42
CA HIS A 346 -4.89 10.59 15.77
C HIS A 346 -3.49 10.44 16.38
N GLY A 347 -2.47 10.10 15.59
CA GLY A 347 -1.10 9.85 16.03
C GLY A 347 -0.65 8.43 15.72
N VAL A 348 0.26 7.89 16.54
CA VAL A 348 0.83 6.53 16.39
C VAL A 348 0.36 5.57 17.49
N GLY A 349 -0.82 5.79 18.06
CA GLY A 349 -1.40 4.93 19.10
C GLY A 349 -1.97 3.61 18.57
N GLY A 350 -2.48 3.62 17.33
CA GLY A 350 -3.08 2.46 16.68
C GLY A 350 -4.57 2.26 16.96
N ASN A 351 -5.04 0.99 16.94
CA ASN A 351 -6.41 0.56 17.25
C ASN A 351 -7.53 1.18 16.37
N GLY A 352 -7.22 1.69 15.19
CA GLY A 352 -8.16 2.42 14.34
C GLY A 352 -8.28 3.90 14.72
N GLY A 353 -7.24 4.50 15.31
CA GLY A 353 -7.22 5.91 15.70
C GLY A 353 -7.15 6.85 14.50
N TYR A 354 -8.28 7.03 13.81
CA TYR A 354 -8.43 7.91 12.66
C TYR A 354 -9.80 8.59 12.65
N THR A 355 -9.89 9.71 11.92
CA THR A 355 -11.14 10.41 11.63
C THR A 355 -11.55 10.12 10.20
N PHE A 356 -12.75 9.60 10.02
CA PHE A 356 -13.38 9.30 8.75
C PHE A 356 -14.28 10.45 8.30
N ALA A 357 -14.19 10.88 7.04
CA ALA A 357 -15.07 11.90 6.47
C ALA A 357 -16.51 11.40 6.51
N ASP A 358 -17.43 12.16 7.10
CA ASP A 358 -18.80 11.68 7.30
C ASP A 358 -19.61 11.61 6.01
N GLN A 359 -19.29 12.36 4.96
CA GLN A 359 -19.79 12.17 3.59
C GLN A 359 -18.76 12.68 2.56
N THR A 360 -18.85 12.23 1.31
CA THR A 360 -18.07 12.80 0.17
C THR A 360 -18.54 14.20 -0.22
N THR A 361 -19.55 14.73 0.48
CA THR A 361 -19.96 16.12 0.38
C THR A 361 -18.86 17.01 0.94
N THR A 362 -18.57 18.07 0.22
CA THR A 362 -17.79 19.17 0.78
C THR A 362 -18.43 19.61 2.09
N GLY A 363 -17.67 20.02 3.10
CA GLY A 363 -18.15 20.29 4.47
C GLY A 363 -19.31 21.30 4.65
N ASP A 364 -19.95 21.71 3.55
CA ASP A 364 -21.20 22.46 3.41
C ASP A 364 -22.38 21.63 2.85
N GLY A 365 -22.24 20.30 2.70
CA GLY A 365 -23.27 19.40 2.17
C GLY A 365 -23.42 19.37 0.64
N ARG A 366 -22.44 19.84 -0.13
CA ARG A 366 -22.48 19.83 -1.61
C ARG A 366 -21.59 18.75 -2.23
N ASP A 367 -22.05 18.11 -3.29
CA ASP A 367 -21.24 17.17 -4.09
C ASP A 367 -20.03 17.87 -4.72
N ALA A 368 -18.88 17.20 -4.70
CA ALA A 368 -17.65 17.75 -5.29
C ALA A 368 -17.76 17.89 -6.81
N TYR A 369 -18.54 17.01 -7.44
CA TYR A 369 -18.85 16.99 -8.87
C TYR A 369 -20.36 16.89 -9.10
N LEU A 370 -20.87 17.49 -10.19
CA LEU A 370 -22.26 17.32 -10.61
C LEU A 370 -22.54 15.85 -10.91
N PHE A 371 -23.77 15.42 -10.62
CA PHE A 371 -24.24 14.05 -10.84
C PHE A 371 -23.49 12.98 -10.03
N GLU A 372 -22.82 13.38 -8.95
CA GLU A 372 -22.31 12.43 -7.96
C GLU A 372 -23.45 11.55 -7.42
N GLY A 373 -23.18 10.25 -7.25
CA GLY A 373 -24.20 9.27 -6.84
C GLY A 373 -25.24 8.87 -7.90
N VAL A 374 -25.30 9.55 -9.06
CA VAL A 374 -26.18 9.14 -10.18
C VAL A 374 -25.64 7.88 -10.83
N LYS A 375 -26.48 6.85 -10.93
CA LYS A 375 -26.12 5.53 -11.48
C LYS A 375 -26.74 5.34 -12.86
N GLY A 376 -25.90 4.99 -13.84
CA GLY A 376 -26.31 4.73 -15.22
C GLY A 376 -26.75 5.96 -16.02
N GLY A 377 -26.79 5.80 -17.35
CA GLY A 377 -27.33 6.79 -18.27
C GLY A 377 -26.48 8.06 -18.42
N PRO A 378 -27.08 9.15 -18.97
CA PRO A 378 -26.34 10.37 -19.29
C PRO A 378 -25.72 11.09 -18.09
N GLY A 379 -26.36 11.03 -16.91
CA GLY A 379 -25.85 11.69 -15.70
C GLY A 379 -24.51 11.11 -15.23
N GLU A 380 -24.39 9.78 -15.19
CA GLU A 380 -23.14 9.09 -14.86
C GLU A 380 -22.04 9.41 -15.89
N ALA A 381 -22.37 9.41 -17.17
CA ALA A 381 -21.42 9.78 -18.22
C ALA A 381 -20.94 11.24 -18.10
N MET A 382 -21.82 12.15 -17.66
CA MET A 382 -21.47 13.55 -17.41
C MET A 382 -20.60 13.71 -16.15
N HIS A 383 -20.87 12.94 -15.09
CA HIS A 383 -20.02 12.87 -13.90
C HIS A 383 -18.59 12.43 -14.28
N ASP A 384 -18.45 11.30 -14.98
CA ASP A 384 -17.16 10.76 -15.39
C ASP A 384 -16.39 11.73 -16.30
N LEU A 385 -17.11 12.41 -17.22
CA LEU A 385 -16.53 13.43 -18.09
C LEU A 385 -15.96 14.61 -17.28
N LEU A 386 -16.73 15.14 -16.33
CA LEU A 386 -16.31 16.25 -15.47
C LEU A 386 -15.06 15.87 -14.68
N LEU A 387 -15.08 14.69 -14.06
CA LEU A 387 -14.00 14.18 -13.22
C LEU A 387 -12.72 13.94 -14.03
N ARG A 388 -12.80 13.33 -15.22
CA ARG A 388 -11.65 13.12 -16.12
C ARG A 388 -11.09 14.42 -16.69
N SER A 389 -11.95 15.40 -16.94
CA SER A 389 -11.55 16.70 -17.52
C SER A 389 -10.85 17.60 -16.51
N LYS A 390 -11.32 17.59 -15.25
CA LYS A 390 -10.78 18.39 -14.14
C LYS A 390 -10.66 17.56 -12.86
N PRO A 391 -9.67 16.65 -12.78
CA PRO A 391 -9.52 15.71 -11.66
C PRO A 391 -8.88 16.34 -10.40
N GLU A 392 -8.55 17.63 -10.39
CA GLU A 392 -7.76 18.25 -9.33
C GLU A 392 -8.43 18.20 -7.95
N VAL A 393 -9.77 18.29 -7.90
CA VAL A 393 -10.53 18.12 -6.65
C VAL A 393 -10.51 16.66 -6.22
N HIS A 394 -10.86 15.73 -7.13
CA HIS A 394 -10.81 14.29 -6.88
C HIS A 394 -9.43 13.82 -6.37
N LYS A 395 -8.33 14.28 -6.98
CA LYS A 395 -6.97 13.92 -6.56
C LYS A 395 -6.64 14.39 -5.14
N ARG A 396 -7.09 15.58 -4.76
CA ARG A 396 -6.86 16.14 -3.42
C ARG A 396 -7.71 15.45 -2.36
N SER A 397 -8.95 15.11 -2.67
CA SER A 397 -9.83 14.40 -1.74
C SER A 397 -9.42 12.95 -1.54
N MET A 398 -9.10 12.23 -2.62
CA MET A 398 -8.77 10.81 -2.57
C MET A 398 -7.34 10.53 -2.13
N LYS A 399 -6.36 11.41 -2.41
CA LYS A 399 -4.96 11.17 -2.03
C LYS A 399 -4.43 12.31 -1.17
N ARG A 400 -4.81 12.28 0.11
CA ARG A 400 -4.32 13.23 1.11
C ARG A 400 -2.83 12.97 1.44
N PRO A 401 -2.04 14.00 1.81
CA PRO A 401 -0.61 13.83 2.11
C PRO A 401 -0.31 12.78 3.19
N LEU A 402 -1.20 12.61 4.19
CA LEU A 402 -1.04 11.61 5.25
C LEU A 402 -0.90 10.18 4.71
N MET A 403 -1.52 9.86 3.56
CA MET A 403 -1.47 8.52 2.96
C MET A 403 -0.08 8.17 2.39
N GLU A 404 0.82 9.16 2.29
CA GLU A 404 2.21 8.96 1.90
C GLU A 404 3.13 8.62 3.09
N THR A 405 2.60 8.60 4.33
CA THR A 405 3.39 8.34 5.54
C THR A 405 3.07 6.99 6.16
N SER A 406 4.02 6.41 6.89
CA SER A 406 3.83 5.11 7.55
C SER A 406 2.88 5.19 8.75
N GLU A 407 2.69 6.38 9.32
CA GLU A 407 1.68 6.66 10.35
C GLU A 407 0.25 6.38 9.86
N PHE A 408 -0.04 6.51 8.57
CA PHE A 408 -1.32 6.09 8.00
C PHE A 408 -1.58 4.60 8.22
N CYS A 409 -0.61 3.76 7.89
CA CYS A 409 -0.69 2.32 8.10
C CYS A 409 -0.74 1.97 9.59
N ALA A 410 -0.04 2.74 10.42
CA ALA A 410 0.01 2.55 11.87
C ALA A 410 -1.37 2.67 12.54
N ALA A 411 -2.33 3.39 11.94
CA ALA A 411 -3.69 3.44 12.47
C ALA A 411 -4.28 2.04 12.69
N CYS A 412 -4.00 1.08 11.80
CA CYS A 412 -4.51 -0.30 11.89
C CYS A 412 -3.41 -1.33 12.20
N HIS A 413 -2.16 -1.12 11.76
CA HIS A 413 -1.04 -2.06 11.95
C HIS A 413 -0.24 -1.86 13.25
N LYS A 414 -0.80 -1.04 14.15
CA LYS A 414 -0.39 -0.93 15.54
C LYS A 414 -1.61 -1.19 16.40
N VAL A 415 -1.50 -2.17 17.28
CA VAL A 415 -2.63 -2.71 18.04
C VAL A 415 -2.22 -2.85 19.51
N SER A 416 -3.16 -2.55 20.39
CA SER A 416 -3.06 -2.80 21.81
C SER A 416 -4.41 -3.22 22.37
N LEU A 417 -4.39 -4.17 23.29
CA LEU A 417 -5.56 -4.56 24.07
C LEU A 417 -5.67 -3.58 25.22
N GLN A 418 -6.82 -2.94 25.34
CA GLN A 418 -7.13 -2.03 26.44
C GLN A 418 -8.07 -2.75 27.41
N GLU A 419 -8.16 -2.25 28.64
CA GLU A 419 -9.02 -2.82 29.68
C GLU A 419 -10.48 -3.05 29.24
N PRO A 420 -11.14 -2.14 28.46
CA PRO A 420 -12.49 -2.39 27.96
C PRO A 420 -12.62 -3.58 26.99
N VAL A 421 -11.50 -4.09 26.46
CA VAL A 421 -11.46 -5.23 25.53
C VAL A 421 -11.11 -6.53 26.27
N ASN A 422 -10.16 -6.49 27.21
CA ASN A 422 -9.61 -7.68 27.86
C ASN A 422 -9.92 -7.81 29.36
N ASP A 423 -10.65 -6.86 29.94
CA ASP A 423 -10.99 -6.80 31.37
C ASP A 423 -9.77 -7.00 32.28
N TYR A 424 -8.58 -6.55 31.86
CA TYR A 424 -7.31 -6.76 32.57
C TYR A 424 -6.46 -5.49 32.69
N ARG A 425 -5.72 -5.14 31.64
CA ARG A 425 -4.82 -3.98 31.58
C ARG A 425 -4.44 -3.72 30.14
N TRP A 426 -3.76 -2.60 29.92
CA TRP A 426 -3.13 -2.34 28.64
C TRP A 426 -2.06 -3.40 28.31
N LEU A 427 -2.20 -4.08 27.17
CA LEU A 427 -1.23 -5.03 26.63
C LEU A 427 -0.92 -4.67 25.19
N ARG A 428 0.36 -4.77 24.80
CA ARG A 428 0.73 -4.63 23.39
C ARG A 428 0.27 -5.86 22.60
N GLY A 429 -0.45 -5.62 21.50
CA GLY A 429 -0.81 -6.66 20.53
C GLY A 429 0.12 -6.62 19.32
N GLN A 430 -0.45 -6.78 18.11
CA GLN A 430 0.28 -6.62 16.86
C GLN A 430 0.96 -5.25 16.78
N GLN A 431 2.24 -5.22 16.40
CA GLN A 431 3.04 -4.00 16.41
C GLN A 431 4.10 -3.97 15.31
N ASP A 432 3.71 -3.57 14.10
CA ASP A 432 4.65 -3.54 12.98
C ASP A 432 5.34 -2.16 12.87
N TYR A 433 4.61 -1.08 13.19
CA TYR A 433 5.11 0.30 13.09
C TYR A 433 6.33 0.60 13.96
N ASP A 434 6.32 0.30 15.26
CA ASP A 434 7.44 0.60 16.16
C ASP A 434 8.69 -0.19 15.79
N SER A 435 8.52 -1.44 15.34
CA SER A 435 9.63 -2.25 14.82
C SER A 435 10.23 -1.64 13.56
N TRP A 436 9.39 -1.17 12.63
CA TRP A 436 9.82 -0.40 11.46
C TRP A 436 10.50 0.90 11.84
N HIS A 437 9.90 1.68 12.73
CA HIS A 437 10.45 2.96 13.18
C HIS A 437 11.83 2.76 13.81
N ASN A 438 12.01 1.70 14.59
CA ASN A 438 13.27 1.36 15.23
C ASN A 438 14.24 0.58 14.31
N SER A 439 13.95 0.44 13.03
CA SER A 439 14.82 -0.26 12.08
C SER A 439 15.80 0.69 11.37
N GLY A 440 16.87 0.11 10.80
CA GLY A 440 17.70 0.83 9.83
C GLY A 440 16.95 1.21 8.56
N ILE A 441 15.87 0.47 8.20
CA ILE A 441 15.05 0.73 7.02
C ILE A 441 14.35 2.10 7.08
N ALA A 442 13.85 2.49 8.25
CA ALA A 442 13.28 3.81 8.46
C ALA A 442 14.35 4.92 8.59
N ARG A 443 15.61 4.55 8.85
CA ARG A 443 16.73 5.45 9.20
C ARG A 443 16.47 6.35 10.43
N ASN A 444 15.54 5.96 11.30
CA ASN A 444 15.25 6.69 12.55
C ASN A 444 16.03 6.15 13.76
N ASN A 445 16.58 4.94 13.69
CA ASN A 445 17.32 4.34 14.81
C ASN A 445 18.85 4.52 14.65
N PRO A 446 19.53 5.28 15.53
CA PRO A 446 20.98 5.48 15.48
C PRO A 446 21.78 4.22 15.86
N GLN A 447 21.16 3.23 16.51
CA GLN A 447 21.82 1.98 16.94
C GLN A 447 21.79 0.88 15.87
N THR A 448 21.30 1.17 14.67
CA THR A 448 21.31 0.18 13.59
C THR A 448 22.71 -0.04 13.04
N PHE A 449 23.08 -1.30 12.82
CA PHE A 449 24.40 -1.70 12.32
C PHE A 449 24.50 -1.74 10.79
N TYR A 450 23.36 -1.62 10.10
CA TYR A 450 23.28 -1.49 8.65
C TYR A 450 22.27 -0.40 8.29
N LEU A 451 22.69 0.55 7.46
CA LEU A 451 21.84 1.61 6.96
C LEU A 451 21.65 1.44 5.45
N PRO A 452 20.40 1.30 4.97
CA PRO A 452 20.15 1.32 3.54
C PRO A 452 20.45 2.73 2.97
N PRO A 453 20.74 2.82 1.66
CA PRO A 453 21.04 4.10 1.01
C PRO A 453 19.92 5.15 1.14
N LYS A 454 18.67 4.70 1.23
CA LYS A 454 17.47 5.54 1.35
C LYS A 454 16.55 4.96 2.41
N ALA A 455 15.91 5.83 3.18
CA ALA A 455 14.81 5.44 4.06
C ALA A 455 13.65 4.91 3.20
N ARG A 456 12.96 3.88 3.70
CA ARG A 456 11.76 3.33 3.06
C ARG A 456 10.60 3.36 4.04
N SER A 457 9.43 3.72 3.52
CA SER A 457 8.14 3.68 4.20
C SER A 457 7.48 2.30 4.07
N CYS A 458 6.40 2.06 4.83
CA CYS A 458 5.53 0.90 4.65
C CYS A 458 5.10 0.75 3.18
N GLN A 459 4.71 1.85 2.54
CA GLN A 459 4.21 1.90 1.16
C GLN A 459 5.26 1.52 0.12
N ASP A 460 6.55 1.72 0.42
CA ASP A 460 7.61 1.38 -0.53
C ASP A 460 7.77 -0.14 -0.72
N CYS A 461 7.49 -0.93 0.33
CA CYS A 461 7.54 -2.39 0.29
C CYS A 461 6.17 -3.03 0.06
N HIS A 462 5.11 -2.47 0.65
CA HIS A 462 3.75 -3.05 0.61
C HIS A 462 2.84 -2.42 -0.45
N MET A 463 3.28 -1.37 -1.14
CA MET A 463 2.61 -0.86 -2.34
C MET A 463 3.65 -0.63 -3.45
N PRO A 464 4.38 -1.68 -3.86
CA PRO A 464 5.41 -1.53 -4.88
C PRO A 464 4.79 -1.03 -6.20
N PRO A 465 5.55 -0.31 -7.04
CA PRO A 465 5.05 0.06 -8.35
C PRO A 465 4.83 -1.20 -9.23
N GLU A 466 3.64 -1.35 -9.79
CA GLU A 466 3.24 -2.44 -10.69
C GLU A 466 2.73 -1.87 -12.01
N ASP A 467 2.87 -2.64 -13.10
CA ASP A 467 2.34 -2.25 -14.41
C ASP A 467 0.81 -2.15 -14.38
N ALA A 468 0.28 -1.19 -15.14
CA ALA A 468 -1.14 -0.90 -15.26
C ALA A 468 -1.63 -1.12 -16.71
N PRO A 469 -1.70 -2.38 -17.17
CA PRO A 469 -2.06 -2.71 -18.55
C PRO A 469 -3.51 -2.40 -18.93
N LEU A 470 -4.43 -2.24 -17.96
CA LEU A 470 -5.84 -1.97 -18.22
C LEU A 470 -6.14 -0.48 -18.46
N GLY A 471 -5.11 0.38 -18.42
CA GLY A 471 -5.22 1.80 -18.76
C GLY A 471 -5.71 2.66 -17.60
N ASP A 472 -5.30 2.35 -16.37
CA ASP A 472 -5.58 3.16 -15.18
C ASP A 472 -5.17 4.63 -15.35
N VAL A 473 -6.11 5.55 -15.14
CA VAL A 473 -5.87 6.99 -15.32
C VAL A 473 -4.88 7.58 -14.30
N SER A 474 -4.60 6.85 -13.22
CA SER A 474 -3.61 7.23 -12.20
C SER A 474 -2.20 6.78 -12.52
N ALA A 475 -2.01 5.98 -13.58
CA ALA A 475 -0.72 5.46 -13.98
C ALA A 475 0.31 6.57 -14.26
N LYS A 476 1.54 6.32 -13.85
CA LYS A 476 2.70 7.19 -14.11
C LYS A 476 3.83 6.35 -14.67
N GLY A 477 4.16 6.57 -15.94
CA GLY A 477 5.12 5.73 -16.66
C GLY A 477 4.57 4.31 -16.84
N GLY A 478 3.24 4.18 -17.06
CA GLY A 478 2.57 2.89 -17.20
C GLY A 478 2.44 2.08 -15.92
N LYS A 479 2.75 2.65 -14.74
CA LYS A 479 2.71 1.96 -13.46
C LYS A 479 1.81 2.65 -12.42
N VAL A 480 1.19 1.86 -11.56
CA VAL A 480 0.44 2.31 -10.37
C VAL A 480 1.11 1.79 -9.10
N LYS A 481 0.78 2.38 -7.94
CA LYS A 481 1.14 1.80 -6.65
C LYS A 481 0.25 0.58 -6.40
N SER A 482 0.85 -0.58 -6.16
CA SER A 482 0.10 -1.83 -5.99
C SER A 482 -0.88 -1.74 -4.83
N HIS A 483 -2.12 -2.15 -5.07
CA HIS A 483 -3.16 -2.33 -4.05
C HIS A 483 -3.37 -3.80 -3.69
N ARG A 484 -2.39 -4.67 -4.01
CA ARG A 484 -2.39 -6.08 -3.55
C ARG A 484 -1.98 -6.21 -2.10
N PHE A 485 -1.21 -5.23 -1.60
CA PHE A 485 -0.65 -5.20 -0.23
C PHE A 485 0.08 -6.50 0.14
N PRO A 486 1.13 -6.92 -0.62
CA PRO A 486 1.85 -8.15 -0.35
C PRO A 486 2.30 -8.25 1.10
N GLY A 487 2.23 -9.44 1.67
CA GLY A 487 2.64 -9.71 3.04
C GLY A 487 2.89 -11.20 3.23
N ILE A 488 2.49 -11.75 4.37
CA ILE A 488 2.65 -13.17 4.71
C ILE A 488 1.38 -14.01 4.49
N ASN A 489 0.32 -13.44 3.94
CA ASN A 489 -1.01 -14.09 3.92
C ASN A 489 -1.25 -14.91 2.65
N THR A 490 -0.84 -16.17 2.67
CA THR A 490 -1.18 -17.17 1.65
C THR A 490 -2.50 -17.89 1.92
N ALA A 491 -3.02 -17.85 3.16
CA ALA A 491 -4.23 -18.56 3.55
C ALA A 491 -5.49 -18.01 2.89
N LEU A 492 -5.70 -16.69 2.93
CA LEU A 492 -6.89 -16.08 2.34
C LEU A 492 -7.01 -16.31 0.82
N PRO A 493 -5.98 -16.09 -0.01
CA PRO A 493 -6.10 -16.42 -1.43
C PRO A 493 -6.27 -17.93 -1.67
N ALA A 494 -5.64 -18.80 -0.86
CA ALA A 494 -5.79 -20.25 -1.02
C ALA A 494 -7.23 -20.74 -0.77
N VAL A 495 -7.89 -20.27 0.30
CA VAL A 495 -9.30 -20.67 0.57
C VAL A 495 -10.28 -20.16 -0.47
N ARG A 496 -9.90 -19.17 -1.29
CA ARG A 496 -10.68 -18.68 -2.43
C ARG A 496 -10.30 -19.33 -3.76
N GLY A 497 -9.28 -20.19 -3.80
CA GLY A 497 -8.75 -20.74 -5.04
C GLY A 497 -7.95 -19.73 -5.90
N ASP A 498 -7.51 -18.61 -5.34
CA ASP A 498 -6.69 -17.59 -6.03
C ASP A 498 -5.20 -18.00 -6.05
N ALA A 499 -4.88 -19.00 -6.88
CA ALA A 499 -3.52 -19.53 -7.01
C ALA A 499 -2.51 -18.47 -7.49
N ALA A 500 -2.96 -17.47 -8.27
CA ALA A 500 -2.11 -16.38 -8.74
C ALA A 500 -1.64 -15.50 -7.57
N MET A 501 -2.55 -15.12 -6.66
CA MET A 501 -2.19 -14.33 -5.49
C MET A 501 -1.38 -15.15 -4.46
N VAL A 502 -1.62 -16.47 -4.34
CA VAL A 502 -0.75 -17.36 -3.55
C VAL A 502 0.68 -17.28 -4.09
N LYS A 503 0.88 -17.55 -5.38
CA LYS A 503 2.19 -17.52 -6.03
C LYS A 503 2.88 -16.16 -5.87
N TYR A 504 2.16 -15.07 -6.13
CA TYR A 504 2.66 -13.70 -5.96
C TYR A 504 3.14 -13.43 -4.52
N THR A 505 2.37 -13.91 -3.52
CA THR A 505 2.74 -13.79 -2.11
C THR A 505 3.98 -14.63 -1.78
N GLU A 506 4.11 -15.85 -2.32
CA GLU A 506 5.30 -16.67 -2.11
C GLU A 506 6.56 -16.05 -2.74
N GLU A 507 6.43 -15.50 -3.95
CA GLU A 507 7.52 -14.79 -4.63
C GLU A 507 7.96 -13.57 -3.80
N PHE A 508 7.02 -12.81 -3.24
CA PHE A 508 7.33 -11.72 -2.32
C PHE A 508 8.11 -12.19 -1.08
N LEU A 509 7.71 -13.31 -0.48
CA LEU A 509 8.40 -13.88 0.69
C LEU A 509 9.81 -14.39 0.35
N ARG A 510 9.99 -15.02 -0.81
CA ARG A 510 11.27 -15.59 -1.27
C ARG A 510 12.25 -14.55 -1.81
N ASN A 511 11.84 -13.29 -1.98
CA ASN A 511 12.64 -12.22 -2.58
C ASN A 511 13.70 -11.64 -1.64
N GLY A 512 14.60 -12.49 -1.13
CA GLY A 512 15.74 -12.09 -0.29
C GLY A 512 15.34 -11.39 1.01
N THR A 513 14.14 -11.67 1.53
CA THR A 513 13.63 -11.06 2.77
C THR A 513 14.41 -11.57 3.98
N LEU A 514 14.62 -12.89 4.02
CA LEU A 514 15.35 -13.62 5.04
C LEU A 514 16.41 -14.52 4.41
N ARG A 515 17.38 -14.93 5.22
CA ARG A 515 18.40 -15.92 4.85
C ARG A 515 18.57 -16.94 5.96
N VAL A 516 18.83 -18.18 5.59
CA VAL A 516 19.27 -19.24 6.49
C VAL A 516 20.75 -19.49 6.21
N ASP A 517 21.56 -19.58 7.25
CA ASP A 517 22.96 -19.98 7.18
C ASP A 517 23.21 -21.11 8.18
N LEU A 518 24.11 -22.03 7.85
CA LEU A 518 24.50 -23.13 8.72
C LEU A 518 25.91 -22.87 9.26
N PHE A 519 26.15 -23.20 10.52
CA PHE A 519 27.48 -23.20 11.14
C PHE A 519 27.65 -24.42 12.02
N LEU A 520 28.87 -24.93 12.14
CA LEU A 520 29.23 -25.89 13.19
C LEU A 520 29.89 -25.14 14.35
N LEU A 521 29.43 -25.39 15.57
CA LEU A 521 30.13 -24.91 16.75
C LEU A 521 31.27 -25.89 17.06
N GLY A 522 32.51 -25.40 16.99
CA GLY A 522 33.67 -26.18 17.42
C GLY A 522 33.68 -26.44 18.93
N GLU A 523 34.49 -27.40 19.38
CA GLU A 523 34.69 -27.66 20.81
C GLU A 523 35.30 -26.46 21.56
N ASP A 524 36.00 -25.59 20.82
CA ASP A 524 36.52 -24.30 21.27
C ASP A 524 35.43 -23.23 21.49
N GLY A 525 34.17 -23.54 21.17
CA GLY A 525 33.05 -22.60 21.21
C GLY A 525 33.05 -21.59 20.07
N ILE A 526 33.87 -21.79 19.03
CA ILE A 526 33.96 -20.89 17.89
C ILE A 526 33.09 -21.42 16.74
N PRO A 527 32.11 -20.66 16.25
CA PRO A 527 31.32 -21.05 15.09
C PRO A 527 32.16 -21.09 13.80
N ARG A 528 32.05 -22.17 13.04
CA ARG A 528 32.68 -22.40 11.74
C ARG A 528 31.62 -22.41 10.64
N GLY A 529 31.81 -21.57 9.63
CA GLY A 529 30.85 -21.36 8.55
C GLY A 529 30.80 -19.91 8.04
N PRO A 530 29.80 -19.54 7.21
CA PRO A 530 28.67 -20.38 6.81
C PRO A 530 29.13 -21.61 6.01
N LEU A 531 28.56 -22.78 6.33
CA LEU A 531 28.84 -24.03 5.63
C LEU A 531 28.31 -23.95 4.19
N GLY A 532 29.02 -24.53 3.21
CA GLY A 532 28.46 -24.61 1.85
C GLY A 532 29.40 -24.71 0.65
N VAL A 533 30.73 -24.92 0.83
CA VAL A 533 31.65 -25.05 -0.33
C VAL A 533 32.49 -26.33 -0.29
N GLU A 534 32.94 -26.76 0.89
CA GLU A 534 33.74 -27.98 1.05
C GLU A 534 33.22 -28.85 2.20
N PRO A 535 33.42 -30.18 2.16
CA PRO A 535 33.01 -31.05 3.25
C PRO A 535 33.74 -30.69 4.55
N GLU A 536 33.01 -30.27 5.57
CA GLU A 536 33.61 -30.07 6.90
C GLU A 536 33.50 -31.37 7.70
N ALA A 537 34.62 -31.81 8.30
CA ALA A 537 34.64 -33.07 9.05
C ALA A 537 33.73 -32.98 10.28
N LEU A 538 32.80 -33.92 10.43
CA LEU A 538 32.04 -34.06 11.67
C LEU A 538 32.95 -34.64 12.77
N PRO A 539 33.01 -34.08 13.97
CA PRO A 539 33.76 -34.69 15.08
C PRO A 539 33.15 -36.06 15.47
N PRO A 540 33.96 -37.04 15.93
CA PRO A 540 33.48 -38.36 16.35
C PRO A 540 32.40 -38.34 17.44
N GLY A 541 32.38 -37.33 18.31
CA GLY A 541 31.36 -37.14 19.36
C GLY A 541 30.10 -36.38 18.91
N GLY A 542 29.97 -36.07 17.63
CA GLY A 542 28.95 -35.18 17.08
C GLY A 542 29.32 -33.70 17.17
N ALA A 543 28.48 -32.83 16.61
CA ALA A 543 28.66 -31.38 16.63
C ALA A 543 27.36 -30.65 16.93
N ASP A 544 27.47 -29.44 17.45
CA ASP A 544 26.34 -28.52 17.51
C ASP A 544 26.21 -27.78 16.18
N LEU A 545 25.11 -28.01 15.48
CA LEU A 545 24.71 -27.27 14.30
C LEU A 545 23.97 -26.01 14.73
N LEU A 546 24.49 -24.85 14.35
CA LEU A 546 23.81 -23.57 14.50
C LEU A 546 23.13 -23.23 13.18
N VAL A 547 21.81 -23.14 13.19
CA VAL A 547 21.00 -22.65 12.09
C VAL A 547 20.68 -21.18 12.36
N VAL A 548 21.30 -20.29 11.60
CA VAL A 548 21.18 -18.83 11.78
C VAL A 548 20.15 -18.29 10.78
N VAL A 549 19.07 -17.71 11.29
CA VAL A 549 18.05 -17.05 10.47
C VAL A 549 18.24 -15.55 10.53
N ARG A 550 18.56 -14.93 9.40
CA ARG A 550 18.86 -13.49 9.30
C ARG A 550 17.72 -12.74 8.63
N ASN A 551 17.35 -11.61 9.20
CA ASN A 551 16.41 -10.67 8.60
C ASN A 551 17.16 -9.59 7.82
N LEU A 552 17.11 -9.68 6.49
CA LEU A 552 17.93 -8.86 5.59
C LEU A 552 17.20 -7.61 5.12
N ASN A 553 15.92 -7.74 4.77
CA ASN A 553 15.18 -6.70 4.06
C ASN A 553 13.74 -6.54 4.56
N VAL A 554 13.35 -7.21 5.65
CA VAL A 554 12.07 -6.95 6.33
C VAL A 554 12.28 -5.79 7.29
N GLY A 555 11.56 -4.69 7.06
CA GLY A 555 11.70 -3.47 7.86
C GLY A 555 11.20 -3.61 9.30
N HIS A 556 10.50 -4.68 9.63
CA HIS A 556 9.98 -4.98 10.96
C HIS A 556 10.38 -6.41 11.38
N ILE A 557 9.91 -6.87 12.54
CA ILE A 557 10.12 -8.24 13.01
C ILE A 557 9.62 -9.28 12.01
N PHE A 558 10.26 -10.45 11.99
CA PHE A 558 9.75 -11.63 11.32
C PHE A 558 9.50 -12.78 12.32
N PRO A 559 8.36 -13.50 12.23
CA PRO A 559 7.15 -13.07 11.54
C PRO A 559 6.60 -11.79 12.18
N ALA A 560 5.78 -11.06 11.44
CA ALA A 560 5.06 -9.87 11.90
C ALA A 560 3.56 -10.14 11.95
N GLY A 561 2.78 -9.17 12.41
CA GLY A 561 1.32 -9.31 12.48
C GLY A 561 0.85 -10.12 13.69
N THR A 562 0.05 -11.15 13.43
CA THR A 562 -0.64 -11.98 14.43
C THR A 562 0.25 -13.12 14.91
N LEU A 563 1.23 -12.83 15.77
CA LEU A 563 2.26 -13.78 16.22
C LEU A 563 1.70 -15.05 16.90
N ASP A 564 0.54 -14.95 17.52
CA ASP A 564 -0.14 -16.03 18.22
C ASP A 564 -0.74 -17.08 17.25
N SER A 565 -1.20 -16.65 16.07
CA SER A 565 -1.81 -17.52 15.07
C SER A 565 -0.92 -17.85 13.86
N ASN A 566 0.09 -17.02 13.57
CA ASN A 566 1.10 -17.32 12.57
C ASN A 566 1.97 -18.51 13.00
N GLU A 567 2.51 -19.25 12.03
CA GLU A 567 3.39 -20.37 12.30
C GLU A 567 4.62 -20.32 11.38
N GLY A 568 5.72 -19.78 11.90
CA GLY A 568 7.04 -19.92 11.26
C GLY A 568 7.85 -20.99 11.98
N TRP A 569 8.65 -21.79 11.27
CA TRP A 569 9.51 -22.79 11.91
C TRP A 569 10.69 -23.20 11.02
N LEU A 570 11.69 -23.85 11.64
CA LEU A 570 12.77 -24.52 10.92
C LEU A 570 12.43 -26.00 10.71
N ALA A 571 12.48 -26.43 9.46
CA ALA A 571 12.56 -27.84 9.09
C ALA A 571 14.02 -28.21 8.85
N VAL A 572 14.59 -29.09 9.67
CA VAL A 572 15.99 -29.54 9.58
C VAL A 572 16.05 -31.02 9.26
N GLU A 573 16.66 -31.36 8.12
CA GLU A 573 16.84 -32.72 7.63
C GLU A 573 18.33 -33.08 7.61
N VAL A 574 18.65 -34.30 8.05
CA VAL A 574 19.95 -34.94 7.83
C VAL A 574 19.71 -36.19 7.00
N ALA A 575 20.37 -36.28 5.85
CA ALA A 575 20.30 -37.41 4.94
C ALA A 575 21.69 -38.02 4.70
N ASP A 576 21.74 -39.28 4.31
CA ASP A 576 22.97 -39.92 3.84
C ASP A 576 23.39 -39.43 2.44
N GLY A 577 24.52 -39.93 1.93
CA GLY A 577 25.04 -39.59 0.61
C GLY A 577 24.11 -39.97 -0.56
N GLU A 578 23.18 -40.91 -0.36
CA GLU A 578 22.18 -41.33 -1.33
C GLU A 578 20.89 -40.50 -1.25
N GLY A 579 20.77 -39.63 -0.24
CA GLY A 579 19.63 -38.75 -0.02
C GLY A 579 18.51 -39.36 0.82
N LYS A 580 18.74 -40.50 1.47
CA LYS A 580 17.77 -41.08 2.41
C LYS A 580 17.83 -40.31 3.73
N ALA A 581 16.68 -39.77 4.15
CA ALA A 581 16.56 -39.05 5.41
C ALA A 581 16.84 -39.97 6.60
N LEU A 582 17.80 -39.57 7.44
CA LEU A 582 18.22 -40.24 8.67
C LEU A 582 17.61 -39.57 9.90
N LEU A 583 17.63 -38.24 9.95
CA LEU A 583 17.09 -37.43 11.04
C LEU A 583 16.25 -36.27 10.48
N ARG A 584 15.21 -35.89 11.23
CA ARG A 584 14.30 -34.81 10.85
C ARG A 584 13.74 -34.11 12.10
N SER A 585 13.63 -32.79 12.04
CA SER A 585 12.96 -31.93 13.04
C SER A 585 12.12 -30.82 12.41
N GLY A 586 10.86 -30.65 12.86
CA GLY A 586 9.95 -29.62 12.31
C GLY A 586 9.11 -30.07 11.11
N TRP A 587 8.54 -31.27 11.22
CA TRP A 587 7.63 -31.84 10.22
C TRP A 587 6.18 -31.66 10.66
N LEU A 588 5.26 -31.72 9.70
CA LEU A 588 3.84 -31.75 10.00
C LEU A 588 3.40 -33.19 10.27
N GLU A 589 2.63 -33.37 11.34
CA GLU A 589 1.94 -34.61 11.66
C GLU A 589 0.78 -34.86 10.67
N PRO A 590 0.18 -36.07 10.63
CA PRO A 590 -0.94 -36.37 9.72
C PRO A 590 -2.15 -35.44 9.89
N ASP A 591 -2.36 -34.88 11.09
CA ASP A 591 -3.42 -33.91 11.37
C ASP A 591 -3.03 -32.46 11.05
N LEU A 592 -1.89 -32.29 10.36
CA LEU A 592 -1.27 -31.03 9.98
C LEU A 592 -0.77 -30.17 11.16
N SER A 593 -0.77 -30.70 12.38
CA SER A 593 -0.10 -30.04 13.51
C SER A 593 1.42 -30.07 13.33
N LEU A 594 2.10 -29.04 13.83
CA LEU A 594 3.56 -28.99 13.80
C LEU A 594 4.15 -29.83 14.93
N SER A 595 5.16 -30.64 14.61
CA SER A 595 5.85 -31.49 15.57
C SER A 595 6.47 -30.67 16.72
N LYS A 596 6.50 -31.26 17.93
CA LYS A 596 6.92 -30.57 19.17
C LYS A 596 8.41 -30.25 19.24
N ASP A 597 9.22 -30.90 18.41
CA ASP A 597 10.66 -30.70 18.28
C ASP A 597 11.03 -29.51 17.38
N ALA A 598 10.05 -28.88 16.72
CA ALA A 598 10.28 -27.75 15.83
C ALA A 598 10.80 -26.52 16.58
N HIS A 599 11.87 -25.89 16.06
CA HIS A 599 12.22 -24.51 16.44
C HIS A 599 11.24 -23.55 15.78
N THR A 600 10.42 -22.87 16.58
CA THR A 600 9.30 -22.06 16.08
C THR A 600 9.57 -20.57 16.22
N PHE A 601 9.08 -19.80 15.24
CA PHE A 601 9.01 -18.35 15.24
C PHE A 601 7.54 -17.93 15.34
N GLY A 602 7.23 -17.09 16.32
CA GLY A 602 5.88 -16.68 16.69
C GLY A 602 5.78 -16.36 18.18
N ALA A 603 4.57 -16.41 18.71
CA ALA A 603 4.32 -16.25 20.14
C ALA A 603 3.44 -17.38 20.69
N THR A 604 3.75 -17.79 21.92
CA THR A 604 2.85 -18.57 22.77
C THR A 604 2.26 -17.60 23.78
N VAL A 605 0.98 -17.30 23.62
CA VAL A 605 0.21 -16.42 24.49
C VAL A 605 -0.74 -17.26 25.31
N ILE A 606 -0.90 -16.92 26.59
CA ILE A 606 -1.75 -17.67 27.52
C ILE A 606 -2.83 -16.78 28.14
N ASP A 607 -3.93 -17.42 28.55
CA ASP A 607 -5.01 -16.82 29.32
C ASP A 607 -4.72 -16.82 30.83
N ARG A 608 -5.69 -16.35 31.62
CA ARG A 608 -5.61 -16.27 33.08
C ARG A 608 -5.48 -17.65 33.76
N GLU A 609 -5.93 -18.70 33.09
CA GLU A 609 -5.86 -20.09 33.56
C GLU A 609 -4.64 -20.84 33.00
N SER A 610 -3.67 -20.11 32.41
CA SER A 610 -2.46 -20.68 31.79
C SER A 610 -2.73 -21.60 30.59
N ARG A 611 -3.90 -21.51 29.96
CA ARG A 611 -4.19 -22.20 28.71
C ARG A 611 -3.71 -21.35 27.54
N ARG A 612 -3.20 -22.00 26.49
CA ARG A 612 -2.73 -21.30 25.29
C ARG A 612 -3.92 -20.71 24.51
N ILE A 613 -3.76 -19.48 24.05
CA ILE A 613 -4.66 -18.81 23.11
C ILE A 613 -4.51 -19.47 21.73
N ASP A 614 -5.58 -20.10 21.23
CA ASP A 614 -5.60 -20.85 19.97
C ASP A 614 -6.76 -20.48 19.04
N ARG A 615 -7.69 -19.63 19.50
CA ARG A 615 -8.87 -19.16 18.73
C ARG A 615 -8.76 -17.71 18.26
N ARG A 616 -7.58 -17.11 18.41
CA ARG A 616 -7.38 -15.66 18.24
C ARG A 616 -8.33 -14.82 19.12
N ASN A 617 -8.66 -15.38 20.28
CA ASN A 617 -9.51 -14.78 21.30
C ASN A 617 -8.75 -13.69 22.07
N ALA A 618 -8.55 -12.56 21.42
CA ALA A 618 -7.68 -11.48 21.89
C ALA A 618 -8.10 -10.90 23.25
N LYS A 619 -9.40 -10.96 23.58
CA LYS A 619 -9.98 -10.56 24.86
C LYS A 619 -9.45 -11.37 26.05
N ASP A 620 -9.01 -12.60 25.82
CA ASP A 620 -8.57 -13.53 26.86
C ASP A 620 -7.04 -13.53 27.04
N ILE A 621 -6.31 -12.78 26.19
CA ILE A 621 -4.85 -12.67 26.28
C ILE A 621 -4.46 -12.05 27.62
N TYR A 622 -3.67 -12.78 28.40
CA TYR A 622 -3.16 -12.34 29.69
C TYR A 622 -1.67 -11.99 29.64
N VAL A 623 -0.84 -12.89 29.12
CA VAL A 623 0.62 -12.68 29.01
C VAL A 623 1.22 -13.49 27.86
N PRO A 624 2.22 -12.94 27.13
CA PRO A 624 3.05 -13.76 26.26
C PRO A 624 4.00 -14.60 27.10
N ALA A 625 3.83 -15.93 27.08
CA ALA A 625 4.73 -16.88 27.75
C ALA A 625 6.05 -17.06 26.98
N GLN A 626 6.00 -16.94 25.65
CA GLN A 626 7.16 -17.02 24.78
C GLN A 626 6.95 -16.13 23.55
N VAL A 627 8.00 -15.42 23.13
CA VAL A 627 8.04 -14.68 21.86
C VAL A 627 9.38 -14.98 21.20
N ASN A 628 9.34 -15.60 20.03
CA ASN A 628 10.53 -15.83 19.20
C ASN A 628 10.35 -15.18 17.84
N VAL A 629 11.11 -14.13 17.57
CA VAL A 629 11.03 -13.32 16.35
C VAL A 629 12.42 -12.85 15.95
N VAL A 630 12.62 -12.57 14.66
CA VAL A 630 13.86 -12.03 14.10
C VAL A 630 13.70 -10.53 13.84
N PRO A 631 14.31 -9.64 14.66
CA PRO A 631 14.23 -8.20 14.48
C PRO A 631 14.81 -7.71 13.14
N PRO A 632 14.44 -6.52 12.66
CA PRO A 632 14.95 -5.99 11.40
C PRO A 632 16.48 -5.80 11.45
N GLY A 633 17.16 -6.30 10.42
CA GLY A 633 18.61 -6.33 10.34
C GLY A 633 19.25 -7.47 11.13
N ALA A 634 18.62 -7.96 12.20
CA ALA A 634 19.18 -8.91 13.15
C ALA A 634 19.08 -10.39 12.69
N ALA A 635 19.49 -11.30 13.57
CA ALA A 635 19.41 -12.73 13.36
C ALA A 635 18.94 -13.46 14.63
N ASP A 636 18.31 -14.61 14.45
CA ASP A 636 18.07 -15.60 15.51
C ASP A 636 18.90 -16.86 15.23
N VAL A 637 19.22 -17.61 16.27
CA VAL A 637 20.06 -18.82 16.17
C VAL A 637 19.34 -19.99 16.82
N ALA A 638 19.04 -21.02 16.03
CA ALA A 638 18.60 -22.31 16.52
C ALA A 638 19.79 -23.26 16.63
N ARG A 639 19.96 -23.90 17.80
CA ARG A 639 21.01 -24.89 18.04
C ARG A 639 20.43 -26.29 17.99
N TYR A 640 21.02 -27.14 17.17
CA TYR A 640 20.71 -28.57 17.07
C TYR A 640 21.95 -29.36 17.46
N ARG A 641 21.78 -30.44 18.23
CA ARG A 641 22.86 -31.41 18.46
C ARG A 641 22.79 -32.49 17.39
N LEU A 642 23.82 -32.58 16.56
CA LEU A 642 23.98 -33.67 15.59
C LEU A 642 24.84 -34.76 16.20
N GLU A 643 24.23 -35.91 16.47
CA GLU A 643 24.95 -37.14 16.81
C GLU A 643 25.13 -37.96 15.53
N ALA A 644 26.31 -38.54 15.33
CA ALA A 644 26.57 -39.38 14.16
C ALA A 644 25.61 -40.59 14.19
N PRO A 645 24.73 -40.76 13.18
CA PRO A 645 23.75 -41.85 13.21
C PRO A 645 24.44 -43.22 13.19
N PRO A 646 23.99 -44.21 14.00
CA PRO A 646 24.52 -45.57 13.92
C PRO A 646 24.33 -46.13 12.50
N GLY A 647 25.43 -46.46 11.82
CA GLY A 647 25.42 -46.99 10.45
C GLY A 647 25.41 -45.95 9.32
N ALA A 648 25.66 -44.66 9.61
CA ALA A 648 25.92 -43.68 8.56
C ALA A 648 27.26 -43.97 7.86
N GLU A 649 27.20 -44.52 6.64
CA GLU A 649 28.35 -44.72 5.77
C GLU A 649 28.49 -43.51 4.82
N GLY A 650 29.54 -42.71 4.98
CA GLY A 650 29.88 -41.63 4.06
C GLY A 650 29.54 -40.21 4.55
N ALA A 651 29.44 -39.27 3.61
CA ALA A 651 29.15 -37.86 3.91
C ALA A 651 27.66 -37.66 4.22
N LEU A 652 27.36 -36.77 5.17
CA LEU A 652 26.00 -36.43 5.55
C LEU A 652 25.56 -35.12 4.88
N ARG A 653 24.39 -35.11 4.26
CA ARG A 653 23.76 -33.89 3.76
C ARG A 653 22.87 -33.31 4.85
N VAL A 654 23.13 -32.07 5.25
CA VAL A 654 22.32 -31.32 6.23
C VAL A 654 21.62 -30.19 5.52
N ARG A 655 20.29 -30.14 5.61
CA ARG A 655 19.47 -29.08 5.04
C ARG A 655 18.60 -28.45 6.12
N ALA A 656 18.63 -27.12 6.24
CA ALA A 656 17.68 -26.38 7.04
C ALA A 656 16.85 -25.45 6.16
N THR A 657 15.53 -25.48 6.35
CA THR A 657 14.58 -24.67 5.60
C THR A 657 13.68 -23.90 6.57
N LEU A 658 13.66 -22.58 6.42
CA LEU A 658 12.70 -21.73 7.09
C LEU A 658 11.36 -21.80 6.37
N ARG A 659 10.35 -22.33 7.07
CA ARG A 659 9.00 -22.53 6.58
C ARG A 659 8.02 -21.59 7.26
N PHE A 660 6.95 -21.26 6.57
CA PHE A 660 5.89 -20.42 7.11
C PHE A 660 4.50 -20.88 6.65
N ARG A 661 3.56 -20.93 7.60
CA ARG A 661 2.13 -21.11 7.38
C ARG A 661 1.39 -19.96 8.07
N LYS A 662 0.47 -19.30 7.35
CA LYS A 662 -0.21 -18.10 7.84
C LYS A 662 -1.05 -18.36 9.11
N PHE A 663 -1.70 -19.50 9.21
CA PHE A 663 -2.51 -19.87 10.37
C PHE A 663 -2.19 -21.29 10.84
N LYS A 664 -2.01 -21.46 12.16
CA LYS A 664 -1.85 -22.76 12.81
C LYS A 664 -3.04 -23.69 12.54
N ALA A 665 -2.81 -25.00 12.59
CA ALA A 665 -3.81 -26.01 12.24
C ALA A 665 -5.04 -25.99 13.17
N ASP A 666 -4.85 -25.77 14.46
CA ASP A 666 -5.92 -25.63 15.46
C ASP A 666 -6.84 -24.43 15.17
N TYR A 667 -6.28 -23.26 14.89
CA TYR A 667 -7.03 -22.06 14.56
C TYR A 667 -7.77 -22.23 13.22
N THR A 668 -7.17 -22.94 12.27
CA THR A 668 -7.81 -23.30 11.00
C THR A 668 -9.01 -24.23 11.22
N ARG A 669 -8.87 -25.26 12.05
CA ARG A 669 -9.99 -26.14 12.42
C ARG A 669 -11.12 -25.37 13.10
N PHE A 670 -10.80 -24.49 14.05
CA PHE A 670 -11.77 -23.63 14.70
C PHE A 670 -12.49 -22.71 13.71
N SER A 671 -11.77 -22.11 12.76
CA SER A 671 -12.34 -21.17 11.80
C SER A 671 -13.28 -21.82 10.78
N PHE A 672 -13.17 -23.13 10.59
CA PHE A 672 -13.95 -23.94 9.67
C PHE A 672 -14.78 -25.00 10.39
N GLU A 673 -15.06 -24.83 11.69
CA GLU A 673 -15.90 -25.76 12.45
C GLU A 673 -17.27 -25.94 11.77
N GLY A 674 -17.67 -27.20 11.56
CA GLY A 674 -18.88 -27.55 10.82
C GLY A 674 -18.75 -27.50 9.29
N ARG A 675 -17.55 -27.27 8.75
CA ARG A 675 -17.23 -27.26 7.31
C ARG A 675 -15.97 -28.08 7.03
N GLU A 676 -15.67 -28.29 5.75
CA GLU A 676 -14.40 -28.90 5.35
C GLU A 676 -13.23 -27.97 5.75
N VAL A 677 -12.23 -28.54 6.44
CA VAL A 677 -11.05 -27.79 6.91
C VAL A 677 -10.03 -27.74 5.78
N PRO A 678 -9.67 -26.55 5.27
CA PRO A 678 -8.75 -26.45 4.15
C PRO A 678 -7.31 -26.74 4.58
N VAL A 679 -6.54 -27.35 3.67
CA VAL A 679 -5.08 -27.47 3.82
C VAL A 679 -4.45 -26.14 3.40
N LEU A 680 -3.89 -25.41 4.35
CA LEU A 680 -3.27 -24.11 4.08
C LEU A 680 -1.85 -24.26 3.49
N PRO A 681 -1.44 -23.39 2.54
CA PRO A 681 -0.10 -23.43 1.97
C PRO A 681 0.99 -23.26 3.03
N VAL A 682 2.07 -24.03 2.84
CA VAL A 682 3.34 -23.87 3.56
C VAL A 682 4.35 -23.30 2.57
N THR A 683 4.91 -22.14 2.89
CA THR A 683 5.90 -21.47 2.04
C THR A 683 7.29 -21.68 2.60
N ASP A 684 8.16 -22.31 1.83
CA ASP A 684 9.61 -22.31 2.06
C ASP A 684 10.15 -20.92 1.69
N ILE A 685 10.60 -20.17 2.71
CA ILE A 685 11.07 -18.78 2.56
C ILE A 685 12.54 -18.75 2.16
N ALA A 686 13.37 -19.52 2.89
CA ALA A 686 14.81 -19.58 2.68
C ALA A 686 15.35 -20.94 3.14
N SER A 687 16.40 -21.43 2.50
CA SER A 687 17.05 -22.69 2.87
C SER A 687 18.56 -22.58 2.74
N ALA A 688 19.27 -23.34 3.57
CA ALA A 688 20.68 -23.63 3.40
C ALA A 688 20.92 -25.13 3.43
N GLU A 689 21.92 -25.57 2.68
CA GLU A 689 22.36 -26.96 2.61
C GLU A 689 23.88 -27.01 2.74
N ALA A 690 24.37 -28.01 3.47
CA ALA A 690 25.78 -28.30 3.64
C ALA A 690 26.03 -29.81 3.58
N VAL A 691 27.24 -30.19 3.20
CA VAL A 691 27.72 -31.57 3.25
C VAL A 691 28.77 -31.67 4.34
N LEU A 692 28.58 -32.59 5.27
CA LEU A 692 29.51 -32.89 6.35
C LEU A 692 30.29 -34.17 6.00
N GLY A 693 31.61 -34.09 6.02
CA GLY A 693 32.51 -35.22 5.77
C GLY A 693 32.55 -36.21 6.93
N ARG A 694 33.14 -37.40 6.71
CA ARG A 694 33.22 -38.48 7.71
C ARG A 694 33.76 -38.01 9.07
N PRO A 695 33.35 -38.68 10.16
CA PRO A 695 34.10 -38.66 11.41
C PRO A 695 35.55 -39.01 11.15
N VAL A 696 36.48 -38.12 11.51
CA VAL A 696 37.91 -38.48 11.55
C VAL A 696 38.07 -39.41 12.75
N VAL A 697 37.97 -40.72 12.53
CA VAL A 697 38.46 -41.71 13.47
C VAL A 697 39.99 -41.60 13.41
N MET A 698 40.58 -40.98 14.41
CA MET A 698 42.01 -41.16 14.68
C MET A 698 42.15 -42.54 15.30
N ASP A 699 42.47 -43.56 14.50
CA ASP A 699 42.95 -44.83 15.05
C ASP A 699 44.29 -44.56 15.73
N ASP A 700 44.33 -44.68 17.04
CA ASP A 700 45.51 -44.49 17.88
C ASP A 700 46.25 -45.81 18.11
N GLU A 701 46.83 -46.40 17.06
CA GLU A 701 47.63 -47.63 17.27
C GLU A 701 48.99 -47.40 17.95
N HIS A 702 49.41 -46.18 18.26
CA HIS A 702 50.64 -45.97 19.01
C HIS A 702 50.47 -44.83 20.04
N GLY A 703 50.28 -45.23 21.30
CA GLY A 703 50.17 -44.37 22.48
C GLY A 703 51.35 -43.41 22.70
N GLN A 704 51.40 -42.35 21.92
CA GLN A 704 52.14 -41.13 22.24
C GLN A 704 51.20 -39.94 22.14
N ARG A 705 50.94 -39.31 23.29
CA ARG A 705 50.51 -37.90 23.33
C ARG A 705 51.57 -37.06 22.61
N ARG A 706 51.35 -36.78 21.32
CA ARG A 706 51.98 -35.64 20.67
C ARG A 706 51.14 -34.41 20.96
N ARG A 707 51.63 -33.60 21.89
CA ARG A 707 51.35 -32.17 21.92
C ARG A 707 51.85 -31.61 20.58
N ILE A 708 50.93 -31.30 19.67
CA ILE A 708 51.16 -30.34 18.61
C ILE A 708 50.67 -29.03 19.25
N GLY A 709 51.56 -28.24 19.84
CA GLY A 709 52.43 -27.34 19.10
C GLY A 709 51.67 -26.02 19.05
N ASP A 710 52.22 -24.99 19.69
CA ASP A 710 51.59 -23.69 19.89
C ASP A 710 51.00 -23.13 18.59
N ILE A 711 49.67 -23.00 18.52
CA ILE A 711 49.00 -22.19 17.50
C ILE A 711 48.48 -20.95 18.22
N GLU A 712 49.23 -19.87 18.05
CA GLU A 712 48.80 -18.52 18.36
C GLU A 712 47.45 -18.22 17.69
N LEU A 713 46.53 -17.69 18.48
CA LEU A 713 45.25 -17.17 18.06
C LEU A 713 45.48 -15.87 17.26
N LEU A 714 45.82 -15.97 15.98
CA LEU A 714 45.87 -14.82 15.07
C LEU A 714 44.49 -14.57 14.48
N THR A 715 43.62 -13.92 15.27
CA THR A 715 42.50 -13.17 14.71
C THR A 715 43.08 -12.01 13.90
N VAL A 716 43.36 -12.24 12.61
CA VAL A 716 43.71 -11.14 11.71
C VAL A 716 42.42 -10.36 11.45
N LEU A 717 42.17 -9.32 12.25
CA LEU A 717 41.29 -8.22 11.88
C LEU A 717 41.87 -7.58 10.62
N VAL A 718 41.44 -8.07 9.45
CA VAL A 718 41.85 -7.48 8.19
C VAL A 718 41.08 -6.15 8.04
N PRO A 719 41.77 -4.98 7.97
CA PRO A 719 41.08 -3.72 7.82
C PRO A 719 40.35 -3.68 6.48
N SER A 720 39.16 -3.06 6.46
CA SER A 720 38.42 -2.77 5.23
C SER A 720 39.33 -2.04 4.21
N PRO A 721 39.07 -2.12 2.90
CA PRO A 721 39.89 -1.44 1.88
C PRO A 721 40.11 0.05 2.15
N HIS A 722 39.10 0.72 2.74
CA HIS A 722 39.18 2.11 3.17
C HIS A 722 40.19 2.34 4.30
N ASN A 723 40.25 1.45 5.29
CA ASN A 723 41.17 1.55 6.42
C ASN A 723 42.62 1.24 6.03
N ARG A 724 42.85 0.37 5.04
CA ARG A 724 44.22 0.10 4.54
C ARG A 724 44.86 1.32 3.88
N ALA A 725 44.09 2.12 3.16
CA ALA A 725 44.57 3.37 2.54
C ALA A 725 44.85 4.47 3.58
N ALA A 726 44.14 4.47 4.72
CA ALA A 726 44.41 5.38 5.83
C ALA A 726 45.67 4.98 6.62
N LEU A 727 45.86 3.68 6.88
CA LEU A 727 47.05 3.15 7.58
C LEU A 727 48.33 3.39 6.77
N LYS A 728 48.30 3.18 5.45
CA LYS A 728 49.44 3.43 4.55
C LYS A 728 49.84 4.91 4.52
N ARG A 729 48.87 5.84 4.59
CA ARG A 729 49.12 7.29 4.66
C ARG A 729 49.76 7.73 5.98
N LYS A 730 49.57 6.98 7.06
CA LYS A 730 50.15 7.26 8.39
C LYS A 730 51.41 6.45 8.68
N GLY A 731 51.97 5.75 7.68
CA GLY A 731 53.22 4.99 7.81
C GLY A 731 53.09 3.67 8.58
N PHE A 732 51.87 3.20 8.86
CA PHE A 732 51.65 1.93 9.54
C PHE A 732 51.48 0.79 8.52
N SER A 733 52.24 -0.30 8.70
CA SER A 733 51.94 -1.56 8.01
C SER A 733 50.73 -2.23 8.66
N VAL A 734 49.99 -3.05 7.90
CA VAL A 734 48.87 -3.84 8.44
C VAL A 734 49.36 -4.70 9.60
N GLU A 735 50.55 -5.27 9.47
CA GLU A 735 51.19 -6.11 10.49
C GLU A 735 51.51 -5.35 11.79
N SER A 736 51.96 -4.08 11.68
CA SER A 736 52.23 -3.20 12.82
C SER A 736 50.93 -2.84 13.57
N TYR A 737 49.86 -2.61 12.83
CA TYR A 737 48.55 -2.26 13.39
C TYR A 737 47.90 -3.47 14.10
N THR A 738 48.02 -4.66 13.52
CA THR A 738 47.53 -5.90 14.13
C THR A 738 48.27 -6.23 15.43
N ARG A 739 49.60 -6.04 15.48
CA ARG A 739 50.39 -6.19 16.71
C ARG A 739 50.01 -5.18 17.80
N TRP A 740 49.74 -3.93 17.43
CA TRP A 740 49.30 -2.91 18.38
C TRP A 740 47.92 -3.22 18.98
N LEU A 741 46.96 -3.66 18.15
CA LEU A 741 45.65 -4.11 18.63
C LEU A 741 45.74 -5.34 19.54
N ALA A 742 46.58 -6.31 19.19
CA ALA A 742 46.80 -7.49 20.02
C ALA A 742 47.33 -7.13 21.42
N GLY A 743 48.25 -6.15 21.51
CA GLY A 743 48.71 -5.63 22.80
C GLY A 743 47.62 -4.90 23.60
N LEU A 744 46.75 -4.15 22.92
CA LEU A 744 45.65 -3.41 23.57
C LEU A 744 44.57 -4.37 24.12
N PHE A 745 44.24 -5.43 23.38
CA PHE A 745 43.30 -6.46 23.82
C PHE A 745 43.90 -7.39 24.88
N GLY A 746 45.20 -7.68 24.82
CA GLY A 746 45.90 -8.40 25.88
C GLY A 746 45.82 -7.66 27.22
N ALA A 747 46.08 -6.34 27.22
CA ALA A 747 45.95 -5.52 28.41
C ALA A 747 44.50 -5.44 28.94
N LEU A 748 43.50 -5.37 28.05
CA LEU A 748 42.08 -5.35 28.43
C LEU A 748 41.61 -6.68 29.03
N ILE A 749 42.11 -7.81 28.53
CA ILE A 749 41.78 -9.14 29.06
C ILE A 749 42.41 -9.36 30.44
N ASP A 750 43.62 -8.85 30.67
CA ASP A 750 44.28 -8.91 31.98
C ASP A 750 43.60 -8.00 33.01
N ASP A 751 43.03 -6.87 32.59
CA ASP A 751 42.28 -5.96 33.46
C ASP A 751 40.87 -6.51 33.79
N LEU A 752 40.24 -7.23 32.85
CA LEU A 752 38.96 -7.94 33.08
C LEU A 752 39.10 -9.22 33.91
N ARG A 753 40.34 -9.72 34.08
CA ARG A 753 40.65 -10.88 34.94
C ARG A 753 41.00 -10.49 36.38
N ARG A 754 41.25 -9.21 36.66
CA ARG A 754 41.44 -8.65 38.01
C ARG A 754 40.12 -8.11 38.54
#